data_AF-A0A820ANZ5-F1
#
_entry.id   AF-A0A820ANZ5-F1
#
_cell.length_a   1.000
_cell.length_b   1.000
_cell.length_c   1.000
_cell.angle_alpha   90.00
_cell.angle_beta   90.00
_cell.angle_gamma   90.00
#
_symmetry.space_group_name_H-M   'P 1'
#
loop_
_entity.id
_entity.type
_entity.pdbx_description
1 polymer ?
#
loop_
_entity_poly.entity_id
_entity_poly.type
_entity_poly.pdbx_seq_one_letter_code
_entity_poly.pdbx_strand_id
1 'polypeptide(L)'
;WTTDISQRTIIAFSPEDNFQVRLPAGDNDTSLLNLVVYVRDLAGSVTQVNISSVNIIADLATINDLIDTITNLSSTITNNPIVRLLSSGNQNVVGQIMTSLSQEFNQMNNDNLDKAISSGIPAATISVSSLGSSSLQQISIPLNESALINYNIQLNSLANVRDYLVTFITNLLITTSNSIILQSSSLAQLTQSTNQLTRNTLMLVSNRCYELSAALYSMFEKISYEDAQSASNQLFQCASNILNAVNGPLQGRTEVLDLDSSRANVISTDYDIDLESAWSNLNLFSDRNDFSTETIEKNRNIYYQKQLTNQINSQVTKMISLLTSSLNIHLNIGQSSLMNTSQLFVSLETISTESLKDRLVKQVENARFSIPSDFILNTTSNSSISLRSKINPLASFGNFQNTNLSRSISLSIIDQNGNEVSFQARQDNPIQLIIPRDPNLLIPSMYLQNVTSINSTINNLLFNYHYINITSSLPISVHFEIHSLNRSLAYLFIYKFDQTPQLNSSINLIDGWTIFCPFNLTNDDIYRYFIDNQQTSTHQSLIFGIRELNLTETNNYCLNNSSINTSLPITDEPYDFTSNYELLIYTSGCYYLDDNNNWKSDGLIVGSLTNHYETECLSTHLTTFAGGFIVLPAPINWSYVFANADFMKNKTVYLTMIFTSVVYIILMVYARFKDKKDFEKLGVTPLADNNKSDHYYYQILVFTGQRTNAGTDSK
;
A
#
# COMPACT_ATOMS: atom_id res chain seq x y z
N TRP A 1 -30.92 14.07 -8.69
CA TRP A 1 -31.35 12.69 -9.01
C TRP A 1 -30.22 11.98 -9.73
N THR A 2 -29.81 10.78 -9.29
CA THR A 2 -28.80 9.96 -9.98
C THR A 2 -29.43 8.72 -10.60
N THR A 3 -29.08 8.42 -11.84
CA THR A 3 -29.46 7.17 -12.52
C THR A 3 -28.56 6.01 -12.12
N ASP A 4 -27.42 6.30 -11.49
CA ASP A 4 -26.50 5.29 -10.98
C ASP A 4 -27.05 4.69 -9.67
N ILE A 5 -27.38 3.41 -9.71
CA ILE A 5 -27.92 2.67 -8.55
C ILE A 5 -26.85 2.53 -7.46
N SER A 6 -25.56 2.49 -7.82
CA SER A 6 -24.46 2.35 -6.86
C SER A 6 -24.33 3.57 -5.93
N GLN A 7 -24.83 4.73 -6.36
CA GLN A 7 -24.86 5.96 -5.57
C GLN A 7 -26.14 6.11 -4.72
N ARG A 8 -27.04 5.13 -4.74
CA ARG A 8 -28.28 5.14 -3.95
C ARG A 8 -28.05 4.41 -2.63
N THR A 9 -28.49 5.03 -1.54
CA THR A 9 -28.42 4.47 -0.19
C THR A 9 -29.81 4.05 0.27
N ILE A 10 -29.97 2.79 0.68
CA ILE A 10 -31.21 2.36 1.33
C ILE A 10 -31.26 2.97 2.74
N ILE A 11 -32.39 3.57 3.10
CA ILE A 11 -32.57 4.20 4.40
C ILE A 11 -33.44 3.31 5.31
N ALA A 12 -34.48 2.69 4.76
CA ALA A 12 -35.33 1.75 5.47
C ALA A 12 -36.14 0.90 4.51
N PHE A 13 -36.74 -0.15 5.06
CA PHE A 13 -37.75 -0.95 4.39
C PHE A 13 -38.88 -1.27 5.37
N SER A 14 -40.09 -1.47 4.86
CA SER A 14 -41.24 -1.84 5.67
C SER A 14 -42.18 -2.73 4.85
N PRO A 15 -42.76 -3.79 5.45
CA PRO A 15 -43.89 -4.50 4.86
C PRO A 15 -45.20 -3.73 5.05
N GLU A 16 -45.26 -2.80 6.00
CA GLU A 16 -46.42 -1.95 6.28
C GLU A 16 -46.48 -0.75 5.33
N ASP A 17 -47.70 -0.35 4.99
CA ASP A 17 -48.00 0.79 4.10
C ASP A 17 -47.67 2.16 4.72
N ASN A 18 -47.61 2.24 6.05
CA ASN A 18 -47.24 3.45 6.78
C ASN A 18 -46.09 3.19 7.77
N PHE A 19 -44.96 3.87 7.58
CA PHE A 19 -43.82 3.80 8.50
C PHE A 19 -43.05 5.12 8.54
N GLN A 20 -42.38 5.36 9.68
CA GLN A 20 -41.58 6.57 9.89
C GLN A 20 -40.11 6.33 9.52
N VAL A 21 -39.49 7.34 8.92
CA VAL A 21 -38.10 7.28 8.46
C VAL A 21 -37.33 8.47 9.03
N ARG A 22 -36.14 8.22 9.58
CA ARG A 22 -35.15 9.27 9.86
C ARG A 22 -34.23 9.38 8.66
N LEU A 23 -34.09 10.59 8.15
CA LEU A 23 -33.30 10.87 6.96
C LEU A 23 -31.92 11.37 7.37
N PRO A 24 -30.86 11.02 6.60
CA PRO A 24 -29.53 11.58 6.81
C PRO A 24 -29.50 13.09 6.48
N ALA A 25 -28.38 13.74 6.72
CA ALA A 25 -28.14 15.06 6.15
C ALA A 25 -28.06 14.97 4.61
N GLY A 26 -28.42 16.05 3.93
CA GLY A 26 -28.25 16.14 2.49
C GLY A 26 -26.83 16.49 2.07
N ASP A 27 -26.64 16.60 0.76
CA ASP A 27 -25.35 16.96 0.15
C ASP A 27 -24.77 18.27 0.70
N ASN A 28 -23.44 18.42 0.77
CA ASN A 28 -22.80 19.54 1.46
C ASN A 28 -23.10 20.90 0.81
N ASP A 29 -23.24 20.93 -0.52
CA ASP A 29 -23.45 22.18 -1.25
C ASP A 29 -24.91 22.62 -1.23
N THR A 30 -25.84 21.67 -1.22
CA THR A 30 -27.26 21.94 -1.47
C THR A 30 -28.17 21.54 -0.32
N SER A 31 -27.66 20.75 0.63
CA SER A 31 -28.39 20.02 1.67
C SER A 31 -29.55 19.18 1.11
N LEU A 32 -29.54 18.89 -0.19
CA LEU A 32 -30.67 18.32 -0.91
C LEU A 32 -30.61 16.79 -0.91
N LEU A 33 -31.68 16.15 -0.42
CA LEU A 33 -31.91 14.73 -0.60
C LEU A 33 -33.02 14.49 -1.61
N ASN A 34 -32.81 13.55 -2.51
CA ASN A 34 -33.81 13.10 -3.45
C ASN A 34 -34.38 11.76 -2.99
N LEU A 35 -35.67 11.70 -2.70
CA LEU A 35 -36.30 10.51 -2.11
C LEU A 35 -37.01 9.66 -3.17
N VAL A 36 -36.62 8.39 -3.22
CA VAL A 36 -37.25 7.35 -4.04
C VAL A 36 -37.81 6.28 -3.11
N VAL A 37 -39.00 5.77 -3.44
CA VAL A 37 -39.52 4.53 -2.86
C VAL A 37 -39.65 3.47 -3.94
N TYR A 38 -39.20 2.27 -3.62
CA TYR A 38 -39.40 1.09 -4.45
C TYR A 38 -40.54 0.28 -3.85
N VAL A 39 -41.64 0.18 -4.60
CA VAL A 39 -42.81 -0.61 -4.22
C VAL A 39 -42.73 -1.95 -4.93
N ARG A 40 -42.75 -3.04 -4.16
CA ARG A 40 -42.69 -4.40 -4.70
C ARG A 40 -44.07 -5.06 -4.58
N ASP A 41 -44.52 -5.68 -5.67
CA ASP A 41 -45.77 -6.45 -5.66
C ASP A 41 -45.57 -7.88 -5.14
N LEU A 42 -46.66 -8.65 -5.05
CA LEU A 42 -46.64 -10.05 -4.60
C LEU A 42 -45.91 -10.99 -5.58
N ALA A 43 -45.72 -10.59 -6.83
CA ALA A 43 -45.00 -11.34 -7.85
C ALA A 43 -43.50 -10.97 -7.90
N GLY A 44 -43.06 -10.01 -7.07
CA GLY A 44 -41.68 -9.56 -7.00
C GLY A 44 -41.34 -8.42 -7.98
N SER A 45 -42.29 -7.89 -8.74
CA SER A 45 -42.05 -6.76 -9.65
C SER A 45 -41.83 -5.47 -8.86
N VAL A 46 -40.83 -4.68 -9.24
CA VAL A 46 -40.47 -3.43 -8.55
C VAL A 46 -40.92 -2.23 -9.37
N THR A 47 -41.70 -1.33 -8.74
CA THR A 47 -42.05 -0.03 -9.30
C THR A 47 -41.33 1.08 -8.52
N GLN A 48 -40.60 1.93 -9.24
CA GLN A 48 -39.96 3.09 -8.66
C GLN A 48 -40.94 4.28 -8.59
N VAL A 49 -41.12 4.86 -7.41
CA VAL A 49 -41.93 6.06 -7.18
C VAL A 49 -41.03 7.16 -6.65
N ASN A 50 -40.95 8.27 -7.39
CA ASN A 50 -40.25 9.46 -6.93
C ASN A 50 -41.18 10.26 -6.02
N ILE A 51 -40.77 10.53 -4.78
CA ILE A 51 -41.61 11.26 -3.83
C ILE A 51 -41.41 12.76 -4.01
N SER A 52 -40.28 13.27 -3.54
CA SER A 52 -39.90 14.69 -3.59
C SER A 52 -38.45 14.82 -3.14
N SER A 53 -37.91 16.02 -3.26
CA SER A 53 -36.65 16.38 -2.64
C SER A 53 -36.87 17.11 -1.31
N VAL A 54 -35.99 16.92 -0.34
CA VAL A 54 -36.07 17.55 0.99
C VAL A 54 -34.69 18.10 1.34
N ASN A 55 -34.65 19.29 1.97
CA ASN A 55 -33.41 19.86 2.48
C ASN A 55 -33.21 19.47 3.93
N ILE A 56 -32.11 18.80 4.25
CA ILE A 56 -31.79 18.32 5.60
C ILE A 56 -30.36 18.71 5.95
N ILE A 57 -30.20 19.36 7.09
CA ILE A 57 -28.91 19.83 7.60
C ILE A 57 -28.52 18.95 8.78
N ALA A 58 -27.23 18.65 8.91
CA ALA A 58 -26.69 17.88 10.02
C ALA A 58 -26.83 18.63 11.36
N ASP A 59 -27.21 17.90 12.41
CA ASP A 59 -27.16 18.41 13.78
C ASP A 59 -25.75 18.21 14.37
N LEU A 60 -24.84 19.08 13.95
CA LEU A 60 -23.43 19.02 14.35
C LEU A 60 -23.24 19.16 15.87
N ALA A 61 -24.15 19.85 16.58
CA ALA A 61 -24.06 19.99 18.03
C ALA A 61 -24.27 18.64 18.73
N THR A 62 -25.32 17.90 18.36
CA THR A 62 -25.59 16.57 18.91
C THR A 62 -24.53 15.54 18.49
N ILE A 63 -23.98 15.67 17.28
CA ILE A 63 -22.88 14.80 16.81
C ILE A 63 -21.59 15.07 17.59
N ASN A 64 -21.22 16.33 17.81
CA ASN A 64 -20.02 16.66 18.59
C ASN A 64 -20.18 16.24 20.06
N ASP A 65 -21.36 16.41 20.65
CA ASP A 65 -21.66 15.89 21.99
C ASP A 65 -21.46 14.37 22.08
N LEU A 66 -21.89 13.61 21.04
CA LEU A 66 -21.63 12.17 20.97
C LEU A 66 -20.13 11.85 20.92
N ILE A 67 -19.38 12.55 20.06
CA ILE A 67 -17.93 12.38 19.94
C ILE A 67 -17.24 12.63 21.28
N ASP A 68 -17.56 13.74 21.95
CA ASP A 68 -16.99 14.12 23.25
C ASP A 68 -17.37 13.12 24.34
N THR A 69 -18.62 12.66 24.35
CA THR A 69 -19.16 11.70 25.33
C THR A 69 -18.44 10.35 25.26
N ILE A 70 -18.18 9.85 24.04
CA ILE A 70 -17.50 8.57 23.80
C ILE A 70 -16.00 8.72 24.04
N THR A 71 -15.36 9.76 23.52
CA THR A 71 -13.91 9.95 23.60
C THR A 71 -13.43 10.14 25.02
N ASN A 72 -14.22 10.83 25.86
CA ASN A 72 -13.89 11.01 27.28
C ASN A 72 -14.36 9.86 28.19
N LEU A 73 -14.83 8.74 27.61
CA LEU A 73 -15.29 7.55 28.35
C LEU A 73 -16.26 7.90 29.50
N SER A 74 -17.18 8.83 29.25
CA SER A 74 -18.08 9.30 30.30
C SER A 74 -18.96 8.16 30.83
N SER A 75 -19.16 8.09 32.14
CA SER A 75 -20.08 7.11 32.76
C SER A 75 -21.54 7.30 32.33
N THR A 76 -21.84 8.34 31.55
CA THR A 76 -23.15 8.73 31.04
C THR A 76 -23.37 8.39 29.56
N ILE A 77 -22.49 7.63 28.89
CA ILE A 77 -22.66 7.25 27.46
C ILE A 77 -24.05 6.70 27.15
N THR A 78 -24.62 5.88 28.05
CA THR A 78 -25.97 5.30 27.89
C THR A 78 -27.11 6.31 27.93
N ASN A 79 -26.89 7.51 28.48
CA ASN A 79 -27.87 8.58 28.53
C ASN A 79 -27.91 9.42 27.25
N ASN A 80 -26.88 9.31 26.39
CA ASN A 80 -26.84 10.06 25.13
C ASN A 80 -28.03 9.64 24.23
N PRO A 81 -28.77 10.60 23.64
CA PRO A 81 -30.00 10.31 22.90
C PRO A 81 -29.77 9.42 21.67
N ILE A 82 -28.62 9.57 21.01
CA ILE A 82 -28.24 8.75 19.85
C ILE A 82 -27.98 7.31 20.29
N VAL A 83 -27.23 7.12 21.37
CA VAL A 83 -26.93 5.78 21.93
C VAL A 83 -28.21 5.05 22.35
N ARG A 84 -29.19 5.76 22.91
CA ARG A 84 -30.50 5.19 23.25
C ARG A 84 -31.27 4.71 22.01
N LEU A 85 -31.21 5.45 20.90
CA LEU A 85 -31.83 5.03 19.64
C LEU A 85 -31.14 3.81 19.04
N LEU A 86 -29.80 3.77 19.08
CA LEU A 86 -29.02 2.62 18.62
C LEU A 86 -29.26 1.37 19.47
N SER A 87 -29.53 1.54 20.76
CA SER A 87 -29.87 0.45 21.68
C SER A 87 -31.28 -0.13 21.48
N SER A 88 -32.08 0.41 20.54
CA SER A 88 -33.45 -0.06 20.28
C SER A 88 -33.51 -1.47 19.68
N GLY A 89 -32.43 -1.95 19.05
CA GLY A 89 -32.40 -3.22 18.30
C GLY A 89 -33.26 -3.25 17.04
N ASN A 90 -33.96 -2.15 16.72
CA ASN A 90 -34.75 -2.04 15.49
C ASN A 90 -33.82 -1.77 14.31
N GLN A 91 -33.80 -2.66 13.33
CA GLN A 91 -32.89 -2.58 12.18
C GLN A 91 -33.00 -1.28 11.39
N ASN A 92 -34.21 -0.78 11.17
CA ASN A 92 -34.42 0.49 10.47
C ASN A 92 -33.87 1.65 11.29
N VAL A 93 -34.15 1.71 12.59
CA VAL A 93 -33.65 2.79 13.46
C VAL A 93 -32.12 2.75 13.52
N VAL A 94 -31.53 1.58 13.77
CA VAL A 94 -30.08 1.43 13.84
C VAL A 94 -29.44 1.75 12.50
N GLY A 95 -29.94 1.19 11.40
CA GLY A 95 -29.40 1.43 10.05
C GLY A 95 -29.47 2.90 9.62
N GLN A 96 -30.58 3.59 9.91
CA GLN A 96 -30.75 5.02 9.62
C GLN A 96 -29.72 5.88 10.36
N ILE A 97 -29.62 5.68 11.68
CA ILE A 97 -28.71 6.47 12.53
C ILE A 97 -27.25 6.16 12.17
N MET A 98 -26.90 4.89 11.98
CA MET A 98 -25.54 4.48 11.63
C MET A 98 -25.11 5.01 10.27
N THR A 99 -25.99 4.97 9.27
CA THR A 99 -25.73 5.54 7.95
C THR A 99 -25.52 7.04 8.04
N SER A 100 -26.42 7.76 8.73
CA SER A 100 -26.34 9.21 8.87
C SER A 100 -25.06 9.65 9.60
N LEU A 101 -24.72 9.03 10.72
CA LEU A 101 -23.50 9.36 11.47
C LEU A 101 -22.24 9.04 10.66
N SER A 102 -22.24 7.90 9.97
CA SER A 102 -21.07 7.49 9.18
C SER A 102 -20.80 8.47 8.03
N GLN A 103 -21.85 8.95 7.35
CA GLN A 103 -21.73 9.98 6.30
C GLN A 103 -21.10 11.27 6.85
N GLU A 104 -21.56 11.75 8.00
CA GLU A 104 -21.00 12.94 8.65
C GLU A 104 -19.54 12.73 9.08
N PHE A 105 -19.20 11.58 9.64
CA PHE A 105 -17.82 11.27 10.02
C PHE A 105 -16.90 11.09 8.80
N ASN A 106 -17.42 10.56 7.68
CA ASN A 106 -16.69 10.48 6.43
C ASN A 106 -16.39 11.88 5.90
N GLN A 107 -17.36 12.81 6.01
CA GLN A 107 -17.15 14.21 5.64
C GLN A 107 -16.11 14.89 6.54
N MET A 108 -16.23 14.76 7.86
CA MET A 108 -15.24 15.30 8.81
C MET A 108 -13.83 14.76 8.53
N ASN A 109 -13.70 13.48 8.14
CA ASN A 109 -12.40 12.91 7.76
C ASN A 109 -11.81 13.59 6.52
N ASN A 110 -12.61 13.79 5.48
CA ASN A 110 -12.16 14.47 4.25
C ASN A 110 -11.73 15.90 4.55
N ASP A 111 -12.51 16.65 5.34
CA ASP A 111 -12.16 18.02 5.74
C ASP A 111 -10.84 18.07 6.53
N ASN A 112 -10.62 17.10 7.42
CA ASN A 112 -9.39 17.01 8.22
C ASN A 112 -8.20 16.61 7.34
N LEU A 113 -8.40 15.74 6.35
CA LEU A 113 -7.41 15.37 5.36
C LEU A 113 -6.99 16.57 4.50
N ASP A 114 -7.95 17.34 3.99
CA ASP A 114 -7.69 18.54 3.18
C ASP A 114 -6.94 19.62 3.98
N LYS A 115 -7.28 19.79 5.26
CA LYS A 115 -6.55 20.68 6.19
C LYS A 115 -5.12 20.21 6.42
N ALA A 116 -4.90 18.90 6.58
CA ALA A 116 -3.57 18.32 6.74
C ALA A 116 -2.71 18.53 5.48
N ILE A 117 -3.28 18.26 4.30
CA ILE A 117 -2.61 18.40 3.01
C ILE A 117 -2.26 19.87 2.72
N SER A 118 -3.21 20.78 2.93
CA SER A 118 -2.97 22.23 2.78
C SER A 118 -1.94 22.77 3.77
N SER A 119 -1.67 22.05 4.86
CA SER A 119 -0.62 22.36 5.85
C SER A 119 0.75 21.74 5.50
N GLY A 120 0.91 21.13 4.33
CA GLY A 120 2.17 20.57 3.84
C GLY A 120 2.40 19.09 4.14
N ILE A 121 1.39 18.36 4.63
CA ILE A 121 1.51 16.91 4.86
C ILE A 121 1.24 16.17 3.55
N PRO A 122 2.11 15.26 3.11
CA PRO A 122 1.87 14.52 1.88
C PRO A 122 0.61 13.63 1.94
N ALA A 123 -0.32 13.78 0.99
CA ALA A 123 -1.54 12.97 0.94
C ALA A 123 -1.24 11.46 0.90
N ALA A 124 -0.17 11.08 0.19
CA ALA A 124 0.29 9.70 0.07
C ALA A 124 0.81 9.07 1.38
N THR A 125 1.08 9.84 2.43
CA THR A 125 1.55 9.29 3.72
C THR A 125 0.43 9.13 4.75
N ILE A 126 -0.74 9.75 4.52
CA ILE A 126 -1.85 9.78 5.50
C ILE A 126 -3.17 9.21 4.95
N SER A 127 -3.24 8.94 3.64
CA SER A 127 -4.44 8.38 3.01
C SER A 127 -4.11 7.51 1.80
N VAL A 128 -5.06 6.64 1.43
CA VAL A 128 -5.07 5.93 0.15
C VAL A 128 -6.05 6.65 -0.76
N SER A 129 -5.60 7.04 -1.95
CA SER A 129 -6.46 7.77 -2.89
C SER A 129 -7.62 6.90 -3.37
N SER A 130 -8.81 7.47 -3.54
CA SER A 130 -9.95 6.74 -4.12
C SER A 130 -9.72 6.42 -5.61
N LEU A 131 -10.44 5.44 -6.15
CA LEU A 131 -10.43 5.16 -7.59
C LEU A 131 -11.08 6.31 -8.36
N GLY A 132 -10.43 6.73 -9.44
CA GLY A 132 -10.87 7.82 -10.30
C GLY A 132 -10.57 9.22 -9.78
N SER A 133 -9.90 9.36 -8.62
CA SER A 133 -9.49 10.66 -8.10
C SER A 133 -8.36 11.26 -8.93
N SER A 134 -8.41 12.57 -9.18
CA SER A 134 -7.26 13.33 -9.67
C SER A 134 -6.24 13.58 -8.56
N SER A 135 -4.99 13.81 -8.95
CA SER A 135 -3.92 14.23 -8.01
C SER A 135 -4.35 15.48 -7.24
N LEU A 136 -4.20 15.44 -5.92
CA LEU A 136 -4.40 16.58 -5.03
C LEU A 136 -3.17 17.48 -5.17
N GLN A 137 -3.36 18.74 -5.57
CA GLN A 137 -2.25 19.68 -5.75
C GLN A 137 -1.47 19.85 -4.44
N GLN A 138 -0.27 19.26 -4.40
CA GLN A 138 0.65 19.45 -3.29
C GLN A 138 1.45 20.73 -3.52
N ILE A 139 1.26 21.69 -2.62
CA ILE A 139 2.14 22.86 -2.53
C ILE A 139 3.37 22.39 -1.77
N SER A 140 4.57 22.64 -2.31
CA SER A 140 5.85 22.34 -1.66
C SER A 140 6.06 23.26 -0.46
N ILE A 141 5.35 22.99 0.64
CA ILE A 141 5.44 23.70 1.92
C ILE A 141 6.25 22.81 2.86
N PRO A 142 7.15 23.36 3.69
CA PRO A 142 7.81 22.59 4.75
C PRO A 142 6.78 21.93 5.68
N LEU A 143 7.08 20.71 6.12
CA LEU A 143 6.20 19.89 6.96
C LEU A 143 5.81 20.65 8.24
N ASN A 144 4.51 20.81 8.47
CA ASN A 144 3.99 21.38 9.71
C ASN A 144 3.70 20.27 10.73
N GLU A 145 4.66 20.00 11.62
CA GLU A 145 4.52 18.97 12.67
C GLU A 145 3.30 19.21 13.58
N SER A 146 2.97 20.47 13.89
CA SER A 146 1.80 20.78 14.73
C SER A 146 0.47 20.42 14.04
N ALA A 147 0.40 20.57 12.71
CA ALA A 147 -0.76 20.16 11.94
C ALA A 147 -0.90 18.64 11.91
N LEU A 148 0.22 17.90 11.83
CA LEU A 148 0.20 16.43 11.86
C LEU A 148 -0.28 15.90 13.21
N ILE A 149 0.18 16.51 14.31
CA ILE A 149 -0.30 16.16 15.66
C ILE A 149 -1.81 16.40 15.78
N ASN A 150 -2.31 17.56 15.34
CA ASN A 150 -3.74 17.87 15.39
C ASN A 150 -4.57 16.91 14.53
N TYR A 151 -4.09 16.60 13.33
CA TYR A 151 -4.69 15.59 12.46
C TYR A 151 -4.80 14.24 13.16
N ASN A 152 -3.72 13.76 13.80
CA ASN A 152 -3.71 12.48 14.52
C ASN A 152 -4.65 12.47 15.72
N ILE A 153 -4.81 13.59 16.44
CA ILE A 153 -5.79 13.70 17.54
C ILE A 153 -7.22 13.56 17.01
N GLN A 154 -7.55 14.26 15.92
CA GLN A 154 -8.87 14.18 15.30
C GLN A 154 -9.15 12.79 14.71
N LEU A 155 -8.14 12.18 14.08
CA LEU A 155 -8.19 10.83 13.54
C LEU A 155 -8.55 9.80 14.62
N ASN A 156 -7.83 9.82 15.74
CA ASN A 156 -8.05 8.90 16.85
C ASN A 156 -9.40 9.12 17.56
N SER A 157 -9.84 10.38 17.69
CA SER A 157 -11.18 10.69 18.23
C SER A 157 -12.29 10.01 17.41
N LEU A 158 -12.28 10.18 16.08
CA LEU A 158 -13.27 9.54 15.20
C LEU A 158 -13.12 8.02 15.16
N ALA A 159 -11.90 7.49 15.23
CA ALA A 159 -11.67 6.05 15.30
C ALA A 159 -12.29 5.42 16.57
N ASN A 160 -12.17 6.07 17.73
CA ASN A 160 -12.79 5.61 18.98
C ASN A 160 -14.31 5.56 18.88
N VAL A 161 -14.92 6.56 18.23
CA VAL A 161 -16.37 6.60 18.01
C VAL A 161 -16.81 5.45 17.11
N ARG A 162 -16.07 5.16 16.02
CA ARG A 162 -16.38 4.03 15.12
C ARG A 162 -16.24 2.67 15.81
N ASP A 163 -15.20 2.49 16.63
CA ASP A 163 -14.97 1.28 17.42
C ASP A 163 -16.12 1.01 18.39
N TYR A 164 -16.71 2.06 18.96
CA TYR A 164 -17.90 1.94 19.80
C TYR A 164 -19.16 1.61 18.97
N LEU A 165 -19.40 2.37 17.89
CA LEU A 165 -20.66 2.30 17.14
C LEU A 165 -20.85 0.99 16.37
N VAL A 166 -19.76 0.34 15.92
CA VAL A 166 -19.83 -0.90 15.15
C VAL A 166 -20.59 -2.01 15.90
N THR A 167 -20.53 -2.01 17.24
CA THR A 167 -21.16 -3.02 18.11
C THR A 167 -22.69 -3.08 18.01
N PHE A 168 -23.34 -1.98 17.57
CA PHE A 168 -24.79 -1.94 17.40
C PHE A 168 -25.27 -2.63 16.13
N ILE A 169 -24.41 -2.79 15.12
CA ILE A 169 -24.76 -3.45 13.87
C ILE A 169 -24.52 -4.96 13.95
N THR A 170 -23.47 -5.39 14.66
CA THR A 170 -23.04 -6.80 14.69
C THR A 170 -24.09 -7.76 15.26
N ASN A 171 -24.99 -7.26 16.12
CA ASN A 171 -26.00 -8.07 16.80
C ASN A 171 -27.40 -8.04 16.15
N LEU A 172 -27.55 -7.34 15.02
CA LEU A 172 -28.85 -7.27 14.34
C LEU A 172 -29.23 -8.64 13.75
N LEU A 173 -30.52 -8.93 13.61
CA LEU A 173 -30.97 -10.17 12.97
C LEU A 173 -30.78 -10.08 11.44
N ILE A 174 -30.59 -11.21 10.74
CA ILE A 174 -30.60 -11.26 9.27
C ILE A 174 -31.89 -11.97 8.85
N THR A 175 -32.89 -11.22 8.41
CA THR A 175 -34.26 -11.75 8.20
C THR A 175 -34.68 -11.81 6.74
N THR A 176 -34.30 -10.83 5.93
CA THR A 176 -34.75 -10.67 4.53
C THR A 176 -33.64 -10.09 3.65
N SER A 177 -33.82 -10.08 2.32
CA SER A 177 -32.90 -9.38 1.39
C SER A 177 -32.73 -7.92 1.78
N ASN A 178 -33.80 -7.21 2.09
CA ASN A 178 -33.75 -5.81 2.53
C ASN A 178 -32.98 -5.62 3.84
N SER A 179 -33.05 -6.58 4.76
CA SER A 179 -32.23 -6.58 5.99
C SER A 179 -30.74 -6.65 5.64
N ILE A 180 -30.37 -7.49 4.66
CA ILE A 180 -28.98 -7.59 4.17
C ILE A 180 -28.55 -6.28 3.52
N ILE A 181 -29.36 -5.69 2.63
CA ILE A 181 -29.04 -4.44 1.94
C ILE A 181 -28.85 -3.30 2.95
N LEU A 182 -29.75 -3.17 3.93
CA LEU A 182 -29.67 -2.11 4.95
C LEU A 182 -28.41 -2.21 5.81
N GLN A 183 -28.10 -3.41 6.29
CA GLN A 183 -26.93 -3.63 7.15
C GLN A 183 -25.62 -3.51 6.37
N SER A 184 -25.54 -4.09 5.18
CA SER A 184 -24.35 -3.95 4.32
C SER A 184 -24.11 -2.51 3.90
N SER A 185 -25.17 -1.75 3.57
CA SER A 185 -25.08 -0.31 3.30
C SER A 185 -24.55 0.47 4.50
N SER A 186 -25.06 0.19 5.71
CA SER A 186 -24.58 0.84 6.93
C SER A 186 -23.10 0.53 7.21
N LEU A 187 -22.67 -0.71 6.97
CA LEU A 187 -21.27 -1.13 7.13
C LEU A 187 -20.34 -0.54 6.07
N ALA A 188 -20.79 -0.46 4.82
CA ALA A 188 -20.03 0.17 3.73
C ALA A 188 -19.77 1.65 4.03
N GLN A 189 -20.77 2.36 4.56
CA GLN A 189 -20.62 3.75 4.99
C GLN A 189 -19.73 3.90 6.22
N LEU A 190 -19.89 3.04 7.24
CA LEU A 190 -19.06 3.06 8.45
C LEU A 190 -17.58 2.84 8.14
N THR A 191 -17.28 1.99 7.16
CA THR A 191 -15.91 1.59 6.80
C THR A 191 -15.26 2.48 5.73
N GLN A 192 -15.96 3.46 5.17
CA GLN A 192 -15.45 4.27 4.06
C GLN A 192 -14.18 5.06 4.44
N SER A 193 -14.09 5.62 5.65
CA SER A 193 -12.86 6.22 6.18
C SER A 193 -11.88 5.15 6.66
N THR A 194 -11.13 4.56 5.73
CA THR A 194 -10.26 3.40 5.98
C THR A 194 -9.14 3.66 6.98
N ASN A 195 -8.72 4.93 7.15
CA ASN A 195 -7.72 5.37 8.10
C ASN A 195 -8.24 5.47 9.56
N GLN A 196 -9.55 5.31 9.79
CA GLN A 196 -10.20 5.42 11.11
C GLN A 196 -10.69 4.08 11.65
N LEU A 197 -10.30 2.96 11.05
CA LEU A 197 -10.78 1.64 11.44
C LEU A 197 -9.73 0.93 12.29
N THR A 198 -10.06 0.73 13.56
CA THR A 198 -9.25 -0.04 14.49
C THR A 198 -9.25 -1.53 14.14
N ARG A 199 -8.28 -2.30 14.62
CA ARG A 199 -8.23 -3.75 14.45
C ARG A 199 -9.50 -4.45 14.94
N ASN A 200 -10.05 -4.01 16.06
CA ASN A 200 -11.32 -4.53 16.59
C ASN A 200 -12.50 -4.25 15.65
N THR A 201 -12.60 -3.02 15.13
CA THR A 201 -13.61 -2.65 14.13
C THR A 201 -13.47 -3.53 12.89
N LEU A 202 -12.25 -3.68 12.36
CA LEU A 202 -11.97 -4.50 11.18
C LEU A 202 -12.39 -5.95 11.38
N MET A 203 -12.07 -6.55 12.53
CA MET A 203 -12.49 -7.92 12.87
C MET A 203 -14.01 -8.05 12.90
N LEU A 204 -14.71 -7.15 13.62
CA LEU A 204 -16.16 -7.18 13.77
C LEU A 204 -16.89 -6.97 12.43
N VAL A 205 -16.45 -5.99 11.63
CA VAL A 205 -17.05 -5.71 10.32
C VAL A 205 -16.74 -6.82 9.31
N SER A 206 -15.52 -7.36 9.31
CA SER A 206 -15.16 -8.51 8.45
C SER A 206 -16.05 -9.72 8.73
N ASN A 207 -16.25 -10.06 10.01
CA ASN A 207 -17.16 -11.15 10.41
C ASN A 207 -18.58 -10.87 9.97
N ARG A 208 -19.07 -9.65 10.21
CA ARG A 208 -20.44 -9.31 9.87
C ARG A 208 -20.70 -9.27 8.36
N CYS A 209 -19.80 -8.69 7.56
CA CYS A 209 -19.92 -8.68 6.12
C CYS A 209 -19.80 -10.10 5.53
N TYR A 210 -19.02 -11.00 6.14
CA TYR A 210 -19.00 -12.42 5.77
C TYR A 210 -20.34 -13.13 6.06
N GLU A 211 -20.91 -12.95 7.25
CA GLU A 211 -22.23 -13.50 7.61
C GLU A 211 -23.32 -13.03 6.64
N LEU A 212 -23.34 -11.75 6.31
CA LEU A 212 -24.27 -11.16 5.34
C LEU A 212 -24.07 -11.73 3.93
N SER A 213 -22.82 -11.94 3.50
CA SER A 213 -22.49 -12.55 2.20
C SER A 213 -22.95 -14.00 2.14
N ALA A 214 -22.75 -14.77 3.21
CA ALA A 214 -23.21 -16.15 3.32
C ALA A 214 -24.75 -16.24 3.34
N ALA A 215 -25.42 -15.33 4.05
CA ALA A 215 -26.87 -15.24 4.07
C ALA A 215 -27.41 -14.91 2.67
N LEU A 216 -26.81 -13.94 1.97
CA LEU A 216 -27.19 -13.60 0.59
C LEU A 216 -27.06 -14.82 -0.33
N TYR A 217 -25.92 -15.51 -0.28
CA TYR A 217 -25.66 -16.73 -1.04
C TYR A 217 -26.62 -17.88 -0.69
N SER A 218 -27.19 -17.92 0.52
CA SER A 218 -28.19 -18.94 0.87
C SER A 218 -29.59 -18.69 0.29
N MET A 219 -29.88 -17.45 -0.13
CA MET A 219 -31.21 -17.04 -0.61
C MET A 219 -31.22 -16.47 -2.04
N PHE A 220 -30.07 -16.42 -2.72
CA PHE A 220 -29.89 -15.78 -4.03
C PHE A 220 -30.84 -16.28 -5.12
N GLU A 221 -31.17 -17.57 -5.14
CA GLU A 221 -32.16 -18.14 -6.09
C GLU A 221 -33.60 -17.62 -5.89
N LYS A 222 -33.89 -17.05 -4.70
CA LYS A 222 -35.24 -16.62 -4.29
C LYS A 222 -35.40 -15.10 -4.25
N ILE A 223 -34.37 -14.34 -4.59
CA ILE A 223 -34.40 -12.88 -4.61
C ILE A 223 -34.27 -12.37 -6.04
N SER A 224 -34.73 -11.15 -6.29
CA SER A 224 -34.55 -10.54 -7.61
C SER A 224 -33.09 -10.14 -7.83
N TYR A 225 -32.70 -10.07 -9.10
CA TYR A 225 -31.36 -9.61 -9.48
C TYR A 225 -31.02 -8.24 -8.90
N GLU A 226 -31.98 -7.32 -8.84
CA GLU A 226 -31.77 -5.96 -8.31
C GLU A 226 -31.41 -5.97 -6.82
N ASP A 227 -32.00 -6.86 -6.02
CA ASP A 227 -31.70 -7.00 -4.60
C ASP A 227 -30.34 -7.66 -4.42
N ALA A 228 -30.05 -8.71 -5.20
CA ALA A 228 -28.76 -9.38 -5.20
C ALA A 228 -27.62 -8.43 -5.60
N GLN A 229 -27.85 -7.58 -6.61
CA GLN A 229 -26.92 -6.56 -7.06
C GLN A 229 -26.71 -5.47 -6.01
N SER A 230 -27.80 -4.95 -5.42
CA SER A 230 -27.72 -3.91 -4.39
C SER A 230 -26.98 -4.40 -3.13
N ALA A 231 -27.31 -5.59 -2.64
CA ALA A 231 -26.62 -6.20 -1.50
C ALA A 231 -25.15 -6.48 -1.82
N SER A 232 -24.87 -7.06 -3.00
CA SER A 232 -23.51 -7.36 -3.43
C SER A 232 -22.66 -6.10 -3.55
N ASN A 233 -23.17 -5.01 -4.15
CA ASN A 233 -22.46 -3.74 -4.27
C ASN A 233 -21.93 -3.25 -2.91
N GLN A 234 -22.81 -3.23 -1.91
CA GLN A 234 -22.47 -2.75 -0.57
C GLN A 234 -21.50 -3.69 0.15
N LEU A 235 -21.66 -5.01 -0.01
CA LEU A 235 -20.76 -6.01 0.60
C LEU A 235 -19.37 -6.03 -0.06
N PHE A 236 -19.31 -5.82 -1.37
CA PHE A 236 -18.07 -5.64 -2.11
C PHE A 236 -17.35 -4.36 -1.68
N GLN A 237 -18.08 -3.24 -1.52
CA GLN A 237 -17.51 -2.01 -0.98
C GLN A 237 -16.99 -2.19 0.46
N CYS A 238 -17.77 -2.85 1.34
CA CYS A 238 -17.33 -3.22 2.69
C CYS A 238 -16.01 -4.03 2.63
N ALA A 239 -15.95 -5.07 1.80
CA ALA A 239 -14.78 -5.90 1.62
C ALA A 239 -13.54 -5.10 1.17
N SER A 240 -13.71 -4.18 0.21
CA SER A 240 -12.60 -3.34 -0.26
C SER A 240 -12.12 -2.36 0.81
N ASN A 241 -13.05 -1.71 1.52
CA ASN A 241 -12.73 -0.81 2.63
C ASN A 241 -11.91 -1.52 3.72
N ILE A 242 -12.34 -2.73 4.12
CA ILE A 242 -11.63 -3.54 5.11
C ILE A 242 -10.21 -3.89 4.61
N LEU A 243 -10.07 -4.32 3.35
CA LEU A 243 -8.76 -4.64 2.76
C LEU A 243 -7.84 -3.41 2.76
N ASN A 244 -8.32 -2.25 2.33
CA ASN A 244 -7.50 -1.04 2.29
C ASN A 244 -7.09 -0.61 3.71
N ALA A 245 -8.02 -0.66 4.67
CA ALA A 245 -7.80 -0.27 6.05
C ALA A 245 -6.80 -1.18 6.78
N VAL A 246 -6.87 -2.50 6.59
CA VAL A 246 -5.94 -3.42 7.26
C VAL A 246 -4.52 -3.31 6.70
N ASN A 247 -4.39 -3.04 5.39
CA ASN A 247 -3.10 -2.96 4.70
C ASN A 247 -2.44 -1.57 4.81
N GLY A 248 -3.22 -0.50 4.98
CA GLY A 248 -2.74 0.89 5.04
C GLY A 248 -1.59 1.11 6.03
N PRO A 249 -1.73 0.72 7.32
CA PRO A 249 -0.67 0.91 8.30
C PRO A 249 0.60 0.12 8.00
N LEU A 250 0.46 -1.11 7.48
CA LEU A 250 1.60 -1.96 7.12
C LEU A 250 2.39 -1.43 5.92
N GLN A 251 1.75 -0.62 5.08
CA GLN A 251 2.34 -0.02 3.89
C GLN A 251 2.79 1.44 4.10
N GLY A 252 2.67 1.97 5.32
CA GLY A 252 3.03 3.36 5.65
C GLY A 252 2.14 4.39 4.95
N ARG A 253 0.89 4.00 4.64
CA ARG A 253 -0.10 4.84 3.96
C ARG A 253 -1.07 5.51 4.93
N THR A 254 -1.18 4.98 6.14
CA THR A 254 -2.00 5.49 7.22
C THR A 254 -1.27 5.24 8.54
N GLU A 255 -1.56 6.04 9.55
CA GLU A 255 -0.98 5.88 10.88
C GLU A 255 -1.56 4.66 11.63
N VAL A 256 -0.81 4.16 12.60
CA VAL A 256 -1.33 3.18 13.58
C VAL A 256 -2.14 3.94 14.62
N LEU A 257 -3.39 3.53 14.83
CA LEU A 257 -4.31 4.17 15.78
C LEU A 257 -3.88 3.93 17.24
N ASP A 258 -4.09 4.92 18.11
CA ASP A 258 -3.69 4.90 19.52
C ASP A 258 -4.39 3.78 20.29
N LEU A 259 -5.66 3.52 19.97
CA LEU A 259 -6.43 2.44 20.59
C LEU A 259 -5.85 1.07 20.23
N ASP A 260 -5.39 0.90 18.99
CA ASP A 260 -4.70 -0.31 18.58
C ASP A 260 -3.32 -0.40 19.25
N SER A 261 -2.58 0.72 19.28
CA SER A 261 -1.28 0.79 19.94
C SER A 261 -1.33 0.41 21.41
N SER A 262 -2.30 0.95 22.15
CA SER A 262 -2.53 0.61 23.55
C SER A 262 -2.95 -0.86 23.71
N ARG A 263 -3.92 -1.35 22.93
CA ARG A 263 -4.38 -2.75 23.00
C ARG A 263 -3.27 -3.78 22.71
N ALA A 264 -2.33 -3.47 21.81
CA ALA A 264 -1.19 -4.36 21.52
C ALA A 264 -0.18 -4.46 22.67
N ASN A 265 -0.15 -3.48 23.57
CA ASN A 265 0.86 -3.34 24.61
C ASN A 265 0.31 -3.61 26.03
N VAL A 266 -0.98 -3.92 26.15
CA VAL A 266 -1.58 -4.44 27.39
C VAL A 266 -1.37 -5.96 27.45
N ILE A 267 -0.85 -6.44 28.58
CA ILE A 267 -0.70 -7.88 28.85
C ILE A 267 -2.10 -8.49 28.96
N SER A 268 -2.36 -9.55 28.17
CA SER A 268 -3.63 -10.30 28.23
C SER A 268 -3.88 -10.80 29.65
N THR A 269 -5.07 -10.53 30.19
CA THR A 269 -5.50 -11.12 31.47
C THR A 269 -5.96 -12.56 31.34
N ASP A 270 -6.23 -13.01 30.11
CA ASP A 270 -6.53 -14.40 29.80
C ASP A 270 -5.23 -15.17 29.64
N TYR A 271 -5.10 -16.24 30.42
CA TYR A 271 -3.93 -17.11 30.49
C TYR A 271 -3.79 -17.93 29.20
N ASP A 272 -3.33 -17.30 28.14
CA ASP A 272 -3.07 -17.93 26.85
C ASP A 272 -1.57 -18.26 26.74
N ILE A 273 -1.25 -19.56 26.84
CA ILE A 273 0.12 -20.08 26.93
C ILE A 273 0.92 -19.73 25.65
N ASP A 274 0.25 -19.67 24.49
CA ASP A 274 0.89 -19.33 23.22
C ASP A 274 1.20 -17.83 23.13
N LEU A 275 0.37 -16.99 23.73
CA LEU A 275 0.56 -15.54 23.77
C LEU A 275 1.72 -15.16 24.73
N GLU A 276 1.75 -15.74 25.93
CA GLU A 276 2.85 -15.56 26.89
C GLU A 276 4.20 -16.04 26.31
N SER A 277 4.20 -17.14 25.52
CA SER A 277 5.40 -17.61 24.82
C SER A 277 5.91 -16.63 23.77
N ALA A 278 5.02 -15.88 23.09
CA ALA A 278 5.42 -14.85 22.13
C ALA A 278 5.88 -13.58 22.84
N TRP A 279 5.17 -13.14 23.89
CA TRP A 279 5.48 -11.94 24.67
C TRP A 279 6.79 -12.03 25.47
N SER A 280 7.11 -13.22 25.99
CA SER A 280 8.36 -13.50 26.68
C SER A 280 9.58 -13.52 25.77
N ASN A 281 9.38 -13.68 24.45
CA ASN A 281 10.45 -13.64 23.47
C ASN A 281 10.69 -12.21 22.95
N LEU A 282 11.41 -11.41 23.74
CA LEU A 282 11.81 -10.03 23.36
C LEU A 282 12.57 -9.96 22.03
N ASN A 283 13.26 -11.04 21.63
CA ASN A 283 13.94 -11.10 20.32
C ASN A 283 12.97 -11.14 19.14
N LEU A 284 11.70 -11.46 19.36
CA LEU A 284 10.67 -11.47 18.33
C LEU A 284 10.23 -10.04 17.95
N PHE A 285 10.47 -9.07 18.84
CA PHE A 285 10.05 -7.68 18.69
C PHE A 285 11.21 -6.68 18.68
N SER A 286 12.45 -7.13 18.84
CA SER A 286 13.63 -6.28 18.70
C SER A 286 14.06 -6.16 17.24
N ASP A 287 14.59 -5.00 16.86
CA ASP A 287 15.20 -4.80 15.54
C ASP A 287 16.71 -4.94 15.64
N ARG A 288 17.21 -6.14 15.29
CA ARG A 288 18.63 -6.52 15.42
C ARG A 288 19.11 -6.41 16.88
N ASN A 289 19.73 -5.28 17.22
CA ASN A 289 20.30 -5.00 18.54
C ASN A 289 19.54 -3.89 19.27
N ASP A 290 18.44 -3.36 18.69
CA ASP A 290 17.61 -2.36 19.35
C ASP A 290 16.48 -3.03 20.15
N PHE A 291 16.61 -2.95 21.47
CA PHE A 291 15.65 -3.44 22.45
C PHE A 291 14.97 -2.28 23.20
N SER A 292 14.93 -1.09 22.61
CA SER A 292 14.20 0.03 23.20
C SER A 292 12.70 -0.29 23.31
N THR A 293 12.06 0.27 24.34
CA THR A 293 10.61 0.08 24.57
C THR A 293 9.80 0.53 23.36
N GLU A 294 10.18 1.65 22.74
CA GLU A 294 9.51 2.19 21.54
C GLU A 294 9.55 1.19 20.37
N THR A 295 10.72 0.60 20.09
CA THR A 295 10.88 -0.40 19.03
C THR A 295 10.05 -1.65 19.31
N ILE A 296 10.04 -2.13 20.56
CA ILE A 296 9.25 -3.31 20.94
C ILE A 296 7.74 -3.03 20.80
N GLU A 297 7.26 -1.91 21.30
CA GLU A 297 5.84 -1.52 21.23
C GLU A 297 5.35 -1.35 19.79
N LYS A 298 6.19 -0.75 18.94
CA LYS A 298 5.93 -0.62 17.50
C LYS A 298 5.88 -1.98 16.81
N ASN A 299 6.84 -2.86 17.09
CA ASN A 299 6.91 -4.17 16.44
C ASN A 299 5.80 -5.12 16.90
N ARG A 300 5.32 -5.02 18.14
CA ARG A 300 4.10 -5.71 18.60
C ARG A 300 2.87 -5.29 17.80
N ASN A 301 2.72 -3.99 17.56
CA ASN A 301 1.63 -3.48 16.73
C ASN A 301 1.68 -4.03 15.30
N ILE A 302 2.86 -3.99 14.67
CA ILE A 302 3.06 -4.54 13.33
C ILE A 302 2.75 -6.04 13.30
N TYR A 303 3.14 -6.78 14.34
CA TYR A 303 2.87 -8.21 14.47
C TYR A 303 1.36 -8.52 14.46
N TYR A 304 0.58 -7.89 15.34
CA TYR A 304 -0.87 -8.10 15.37
C TYR A 304 -1.57 -7.62 14.10
N GLN A 305 -1.10 -6.51 13.53
CA GLN A 305 -1.63 -6.01 12.26
C GLN A 305 -1.40 -7.01 11.11
N LYS A 306 -0.23 -7.65 11.03
CA LYS A 306 0.05 -8.72 10.06
C LYS A 306 -0.85 -9.94 10.24
N GLN A 307 -1.04 -10.39 11.49
CA GLN A 307 -1.92 -11.53 11.78
C GLN A 307 -3.35 -11.26 11.31
N LEU A 308 -3.90 -10.09 11.65
CA LEU A 308 -5.24 -9.68 11.24
C LEU A 308 -5.33 -9.56 9.71
N THR A 309 -4.30 -9.01 9.05
CA THR A 309 -4.26 -8.90 7.58
C THR A 309 -4.41 -10.25 6.90
N ASN A 310 -3.69 -11.27 7.36
CA ASN A 310 -3.77 -12.62 6.79
C ASN A 310 -5.17 -13.23 6.96
N GLN A 311 -5.77 -13.05 8.14
CA GLN A 311 -7.14 -13.52 8.41
C GLN A 311 -8.16 -12.82 7.52
N ILE A 312 -8.09 -11.49 7.43
CA ILE A 312 -8.99 -10.67 6.62
C ILE A 312 -8.84 -11.00 5.13
N ASN A 313 -7.62 -11.13 4.61
CA ASN A 313 -7.39 -11.47 3.20
C ASN A 313 -8.08 -12.80 2.83
N SER A 314 -7.95 -13.83 3.68
CA SER A 314 -8.61 -15.12 3.49
C SER A 314 -10.14 -15.00 3.53
N GLN A 315 -10.67 -14.27 4.50
CA GLN A 315 -12.11 -14.09 4.68
C GLN A 315 -12.75 -13.30 3.55
N VAL A 316 -12.11 -12.20 3.13
CA VAL A 316 -12.57 -11.37 2.00
C VAL A 316 -12.52 -12.15 0.68
N THR A 317 -11.52 -13.00 0.48
CA THR A 317 -11.49 -13.88 -0.71
C THR A 317 -12.71 -14.80 -0.77
N LYS A 318 -13.10 -15.38 0.38
CA LYS A 318 -14.33 -16.19 0.49
C LYS A 318 -15.58 -15.35 0.25
N MET A 319 -15.65 -14.14 0.80
CA MET A 319 -16.77 -13.21 0.56
C MET A 319 -16.92 -12.92 -0.94
N ILE A 320 -15.84 -12.51 -1.61
CA ILE A 320 -15.83 -12.20 -3.04
C ILE A 320 -16.33 -13.39 -3.86
N SER A 321 -15.92 -14.62 -3.52
CA SER A 321 -16.41 -15.84 -4.16
C SER A 321 -17.92 -16.01 -3.99
N LEU A 322 -18.44 -15.93 -2.76
CA LEU A 322 -19.89 -16.03 -2.47
C LEU A 322 -20.71 -14.97 -3.21
N LEU A 323 -20.25 -13.72 -3.19
CA LEU A 323 -20.92 -12.60 -3.87
C LEU A 323 -20.88 -12.76 -5.40
N THR A 324 -19.76 -13.20 -5.95
CA THR A 324 -19.64 -13.49 -7.39
C THR A 324 -20.64 -14.56 -7.81
N SER A 325 -20.71 -15.67 -7.06
CA SER A 325 -21.66 -16.75 -7.35
C SER A 325 -23.12 -16.29 -7.23
N SER A 326 -23.41 -15.46 -6.23
CA SER A 326 -24.75 -14.88 -6.03
C SER A 326 -25.20 -14.01 -7.21
N LEU A 327 -24.28 -13.37 -7.93
CA LEU A 327 -24.58 -12.55 -9.11
C LEU A 327 -24.56 -13.34 -10.40
N ASN A 328 -23.62 -14.29 -10.54
CA ASN A 328 -23.36 -15.00 -11.79
C ASN A 328 -24.60 -15.78 -12.28
N ILE A 329 -25.41 -16.32 -11.36
CA ILE A 329 -26.64 -17.04 -11.72
C ILE A 329 -27.67 -16.18 -12.47
N HIS A 330 -27.61 -14.87 -12.28
CA HIS A 330 -28.55 -13.93 -12.89
C HIS A 330 -28.06 -13.39 -14.24
N LEU A 331 -26.83 -13.74 -14.66
CA LEU A 331 -26.21 -13.23 -15.88
C LEU A 331 -26.24 -14.26 -17.01
N ASN A 332 -26.98 -13.96 -18.07
CA ASN A 332 -26.95 -14.72 -19.32
C ASN A 332 -25.75 -14.31 -20.19
N ILE A 333 -25.44 -15.11 -21.21
CA ILE A 333 -24.40 -14.81 -22.19
C ILE A 333 -24.65 -13.42 -22.82
N GLY A 334 -23.65 -12.55 -22.79
CA GLY A 334 -23.70 -11.17 -23.26
C GLY A 334 -24.20 -10.15 -22.23
N GLN A 335 -24.60 -10.59 -21.03
CA GLN A 335 -24.96 -9.69 -19.92
C GLN A 335 -23.75 -9.46 -19.01
N SER A 336 -23.71 -8.25 -18.43
CA SER A 336 -22.68 -7.84 -17.48
C SER A 336 -23.29 -7.17 -16.26
N SER A 337 -22.69 -7.39 -15.10
CA SER A 337 -22.87 -6.57 -13.91
C SER A 337 -21.63 -5.72 -13.69
N LEU A 338 -21.82 -4.40 -13.58
CA LEU A 338 -20.75 -3.44 -13.33
C LEU A 338 -20.97 -2.78 -11.98
N MET A 339 -19.93 -2.75 -11.18
CA MET A 339 -19.83 -2.05 -9.91
C MET A 339 -18.66 -1.08 -10.02
N ASN A 340 -18.94 0.21 -9.96
CA ASN A 340 -17.93 1.25 -10.05
C ASN A 340 -18.12 2.23 -8.90
N THR A 341 -17.29 2.11 -7.88
CA THR A 341 -17.32 2.97 -6.69
C THR A 341 -15.94 3.59 -6.48
N SER A 342 -15.86 4.60 -5.62
CA SER A 342 -14.59 5.22 -5.24
C SER A 342 -13.62 4.28 -4.53
N GLN A 343 -14.08 3.12 -4.04
CA GLN A 343 -13.28 2.18 -3.26
C GLN A 343 -13.07 0.85 -3.96
N LEU A 344 -13.76 0.60 -5.07
CA LEU A 344 -13.72 -0.68 -5.76
C LEU A 344 -14.32 -0.54 -7.15
N PHE A 345 -13.70 -1.20 -8.12
CA PHE A 345 -14.36 -1.54 -9.37
C PHE A 345 -14.38 -3.05 -9.56
N VAL A 346 -15.55 -3.58 -9.88
CA VAL A 346 -15.78 -4.99 -10.24
C VAL A 346 -16.67 -5.02 -11.47
N SER A 347 -16.24 -5.77 -12.48
CA SER A 347 -17.05 -6.10 -13.65
C SER A 347 -17.14 -7.61 -13.75
N LEU A 348 -18.36 -8.12 -13.86
CA LEU A 348 -18.67 -9.53 -14.05
C LEU A 348 -19.44 -9.67 -15.36
N GLU A 349 -18.91 -10.42 -16.33
CA GLU A 349 -19.51 -10.56 -17.65
C GLU A 349 -19.55 -12.03 -18.07
N THR A 350 -20.72 -12.52 -18.46
CA THR A 350 -20.87 -13.89 -18.98
C THR A 350 -20.67 -13.87 -20.48
N ILE A 351 -19.65 -14.56 -20.98
CA ILE A 351 -19.23 -14.52 -22.39
C ILE A 351 -18.98 -15.91 -22.97
N SER A 352 -18.88 -16.01 -24.30
CA SER A 352 -18.35 -17.21 -24.95
C SER A 352 -16.82 -17.23 -24.89
N THR A 353 -16.23 -18.42 -24.83
CA THR A 353 -14.77 -18.62 -24.86
C THR A 353 -14.10 -18.01 -26.10
N GLU A 354 -14.78 -18.02 -27.25
CA GLU A 354 -14.28 -17.43 -28.49
C GLU A 354 -14.08 -15.91 -28.40
N SER A 355 -14.90 -15.22 -27.61
CA SER A 355 -14.85 -13.77 -27.44
C SER A 355 -13.68 -13.26 -26.58
N LEU A 356 -12.85 -14.17 -26.05
CA LEU A 356 -11.63 -13.81 -25.31
C LEU A 356 -10.44 -13.47 -26.23
N LYS A 357 -10.44 -13.97 -27.47
CA LYS A 357 -9.33 -13.76 -28.41
C LYS A 357 -9.20 -12.28 -28.77
N ASP A 358 -8.00 -11.74 -28.64
CA ASP A 358 -7.67 -10.33 -28.93
C ASP A 358 -8.55 -9.32 -28.17
N ARG A 359 -9.05 -9.73 -27.00
CA ARG A 359 -9.98 -8.92 -26.21
C ARG A 359 -9.23 -7.90 -25.37
N LEU A 360 -9.66 -6.66 -25.47
CA LEU A 360 -9.24 -5.59 -24.57
C LEU A 360 -10.26 -5.39 -23.45
N VAL A 361 -9.89 -5.74 -22.22
CA VAL A 361 -10.69 -5.50 -21.01
C VAL A 361 -10.23 -4.20 -20.37
N LYS A 362 -11.05 -3.15 -20.48
CA LYS A 362 -10.78 -1.85 -19.85
C LYS A 362 -11.37 -1.80 -18.45
N GLN A 363 -10.63 -1.20 -17.53
CA GLN A 363 -11.04 -0.90 -16.15
C GLN A 363 -11.00 0.63 -15.93
N VAL A 364 -11.06 1.07 -14.66
CA VAL A 364 -10.89 2.48 -14.27
C VAL A 364 -9.41 2.90 -14.23
N GLU A 365 -9.13 4.21 -14.23
CA GLU A 365 -7.76 4.76 -14.13
C GLU A 365 -6.75 4.24 -15.17
N ASN A 366 -7.15 4.09 -16.44
CA ASN A 366 -6.34 3.50 -17.52
C ASN A 366 -5.94 2.02 -17.34
N ALA A 367 -6.30 1.38 -16.23
CA ALA A 367 -6.06 -0.05 -16.03
C ALA A 367 -6.73 -0.84 -17.16
N ARG A 368 -5.98 -1.80 -17.71
CA ARG A 368 -6.46 -2.63 -18.82
C ARG A 368 -5.73 -3.95 -18.89
N PHE A 369 -6.40 -4.96 -19.46
CA PHE A 369 -5.83 -6.24 -19.87
C PHE A 369 -6.05 -6.42 -21.36
N SER A 370 -4.99 -6.71 -22.10
CA SER A 370 -5.02 -7.09 -23.51
C SER A 370 -4.75 -8.58 -23.60
N ILE A 371 -5.79 -9.37 -23.89
CA ILE A 371 -5.71 -10.82 -23.99
C ILE A 371 -5.23 -11.19 -25.40
N PRO A 372 -4.20 -12.04 -25.54
CA PRO A 372 -3.69 -12.46 -26.85
C PRO A 372 -4.67 -13.37 -27.59
N SER A 373 -4.51 -13.53 -28.91
CA SER A 373 -5.26 -14.50 -29.73
C SER A 373 -5.02 -15.96 -29.32
N ASP A 374 -3.80 -16.26 -28.85
CA ASP A 374 -3.28 -17.61 -28.63
C ASP A 374 -3.04 -17.87 -27.13
N PHE A 375 -3.91 -18.68 -26.53
CA PHE A 375 -3.82 -19.07 -25.12
C PHE A 375 -4.32 -20.50 -24.89
N ILE A 376 -3.95 -21.06 -23.74
CA ILE A 376 -4.42 -22.37 -23.27
C ILE A 376 -5.45 -22.13 -22.17
N LEU A 377 -6.65 -22.64 -22.37
CA LEU A 377 -7.75 -22.60 -21.41
C LEU A 377 -8.24 -24.02 -21.16
N ASN A 378 -8.26 -24.44 -19.90
CA ASN A 378 -8.63 -25.81 -19.52
C ASN A 378 -10.17 -25.95 -19.39
N THR A 379 -10.89 -25.69 -20.49
CA THR A 379 -12.36 -25.79 -20.55
C THR A 379 -12.80 -26.53 -21.81
N THR A 380 -14.02 -27.08 -21.77
CA THR A 380 -14.67 -27.64 -22.97
C THR A 380 -14.96 -26.51 -23.96
N SER A 381 -14.63 -26.70 -25.24
CA SER A 381 -14.55 -25.66 -26.27
C SER A 381 -15.80 -24.81 -26.51
N ASN A 382 -16.98 -25.19 -26.00
CA ASN A 382 -18.26 -24.49 -26.22
C ASN A 382 -18.97 -24.03 -24.92
N SER A 383 -18.29 -23.96 -23.77
CA SER A 383 -18.91 -23.51 -22.51
C SER A 383 -18.97 -21.98 -22.41
N SER A 384 -20.07 -21.45 -21.84
CA SER A 384 -20.10 -20.07 -21.37
C SER A 384 -19.18 -19.92 -20.16
N ILE A 385 -18.42 -18.84 -20.10
CA ILE A 385 -17.53 -18.52 -18.98
C ILE A 385 -17.92 -17.16 -18.41
N SER A 386 -17.61 -16.93 -17.13
CA SER A 386 -17.78 -15.63 -16.50
C SER A 386 -16.43 -14.97 -16.32
N LEU A 387 -16.27 -13.79 -16.90
CA LEU A 387 -15.07 -12.98 -16.79
C LEU A 387 -15.26 -11.99 -15.64
N ARG A 388 -14.43 -12.13 -14.59
CA ARG A 388 -14.45 -11.23 -13.43
C ARG A 388 -13.19 -10.38 -13.43
N SER A 389 -13.39 -9.07 -13.58
CA SER A 389 -12.37 -8.04 -13.59
C SER A 389 -12.53 -7.17 -12.34
N LYS A 390 -11.46 -6.98 -11.56
CA LYS A 390 -11.50 -6.20 -10.30
C LYS A 390 -10.28 -5.29 -10.16
N ILE A 391 -10.47 -4.09 -9.62
CA ILE A 391 -9.39 -3.20 -9.16
C ILE A 391 -9.68 -2.64 -7.77
N ASN A 392 -8.65 -2.68 -6.92
CA ASN A 392 -8.65 -2.14 -5.56
C ASN A 392 -7.70 -0.93 -5.47
N PRO A 393 -8.03 0.07 -4.62
CA PRO A 393 -7.19 1.25 -4.40
C PRO A 393 -5.77 0.96 -3.94
N LEU A 394 -5.58 -0.10 -3.15
CA LEU A 394 -4.30 -0.48 -2.57
C LEU A 394 -4.01 -1.96 -2.81
N ALA A 395 -2.76 -2.27 -3.18
CA ALA A 395 -2.28 -3.65 -3.17
C ALA A 395 -2.22 -4.21 -1.74
N SER A 396 -2.43 -5.51 -1.57
CA SER A 396 -2.27 -6.14 -0.26
C SER A 396 -0.83 -6.06 0.22
N PHE A 397 -0.65 -5.93 1.53
CA PHE A 397 0.64 -6.11 2.16
C PHE A 397 1.12 -7.55 1.95
N GLY A 398 2.40 -7.70 1.61
CA GLY A 398 3.02 -9.00 1.44
C GLY A 398 4.48 -8.98 1.90
N ASN A 399 5.24 -9.99 1.49
CA ASN A 399 6.69 -10.11 1.66
C ASN A 399 7.53 -8.97 1.05
N PHE A 400 6.91 -8.04 0.32
CA PHE A 400 7.59 -7.00 -0.46
C PHE A 400 6.99 -5.62 -0.17
N GLN A 401 7.86 -4.63 0.07
CA GLN A 401 7.44 -3.29 0.53
C GLN A 401 7.07 -2.31 -0.59
N ASN A 402 7.44 -2.57 -1.84
CA ASN A 402 7.41 -1.54 -2.89
C ASN A 402 6.10 -1.47 -3.68
N THR A 403 5.05 -2.18 -3.25
CA THR A 403 3.71 -2.15 -3.85
C THR A 403 2.78 -1.14 -3.16
N ASN A 404 3.27 -0.41 -2.16
CA ASN A 404 2.49 0.51 -1.31
C ASN A 404 1.81 1.68 -2.05
N LEU A 405 2.28 1.99 -3.25
CA LEU A 405 1.76 3.06 -4.11
C LEU A 405 1.04 2.52 -5.35
N SER A 406 0.82 1.21 -5.43
CA SER A 406 0.18 0.58 -6.58
C SER A 406 -1.29 0.30 -6.31
N ARG A 407 -2.11 0.50 -7.35
CA ARG A 407 -3.41 -0.17 -7.42
C ARG A 407 -3.21 -1.67 -7.52
N SER A 408 -4.18 -2.46 -7.08
CA SER A 408 -4.21 -3.89 -7.35
C SER A 408 -5.26 -4.20 -8.39
N ILE A 409 -4.86 -4.82 -9.49
CA ILE A 409 -5.76 -5.21 -10.57
C ILE A 409 -5.83 -6.73 -10.66
N SER A 410 -6.96 -7.28 -11.07
CA SER A 410 -7.14 -8.72 -11.21
C SER A 410 -8.12 -9.03 -12.32
N LEU A 411 -7.85 -10.15 -12.99
CA LEU A 411 -8.73 -10.72 -13.99
C LEU A 411 -8.78 -12.22 -13.75
N SER A 412 -9.98 -12.77 -13.62
CA SER A 412 -10.22 -14.18 -13.34
C SER A 412 -11.31 -14.70 -14.26
N ILE A 413 -11.15 -15.94 -14.71
CA ILE A 413 -12.12 -16.64 -15.54
C ILE A 413 -12.78 -17.70 -14.67
N ILE A 414 -14.10 -17.74 -14.68
CA ILE A 414 -14.90 -18.61 -13.82
C ILE A 414 -15.77 -19.50 -14.70
N ASP A 415 -15.82 -20.79 -14.38
CA ASP A 415 -16.68 -21.76 -15.06
C ASP A 415 -18.17 -21.60 -14.65
N GLN A 416 -19.04 -22.42 -15.24
CA GLN A 416 -20.48 -22.43 -14.91
C GLN A 416 -20.77 -22.89 -13.48
N ASN A 417 -19.83 -23.60 -12.84
CA ASN A 417 -19.96 -24.11 -11.48
C ASN A 417 -19.41 -23.13 -10.44
N GLY A 418 -18.88 -21.97 -10.85
CA GLY A 418 -18.29 -20.97 -9.97
C GLY A 418 -16.82 -21.21 -9.62
N ASN A 419 -16.14 -22.15 -10.29
CA ASN A 419 -14.72 -22.42 -10.07
C ASN A 419 -13.82 -21.60 -11.00
N GLU A 420 -12.65 -21.18 -10.51
CA GLU A 420 -11.67 -20.50 -11.34
C GLU A 420 -11.02 -21.46 -12.36
N VAL A 421 -10.90 -20.97 -13.59
CA VAL A 421 -10.33 -21.69 -14.73
C VAL A 421 -8.89 -21.25 -14.93
N SER A 422 -7.98 -22.22 -14.99
CA SER A 422 -6.57 -21.95 -15.31
C SER A 422 -6.42 -21.37 -16.72
N PHE A 423 -5.72 -20.25 -16.80
CA PHE A 423 -5.38 -19.56 -18.06
C PHE A 423 -3.87 -19.47 -18.19
N GLN A 424 -3.34 -19.81 -19.37
CA GLN A 424 -1.91 -19.64 -19.68
C GLN A 424 -1.70 -19.08 -21.08
N ALA A 425 -0.99 -17.95 -21.16
CA ALA A 425 -0.50 -17.35 -22.39
C ALA A 425 0.93 -17.82 -22.70
N ARG A 426 1.32 -17.74 -23.98
CA ARG A 426 2.68 -18.03 -24.42
C ARG A 426 3.60 -16.84 -24.12
N GLN A 427 4.88 -17.11 -23.86
CA GLN A 427 5.86 -16.06 -23.59
C GLN A 427 6.09 -15.14 -24.81
N ASP A 428 5.95 -15.66 -26.03
CA ASP A 428 6.09 -14.89 -27.27
C ASP A 428 4.88 -14.00 -27.58
N ASN A 429 3.72 -14.27 -26.96
CA ASN A 429 2.50 -13.50 -27.10
C ASN A 429 1.80 -13.38 -25.72
N PRO A 430 2.39 -12.62 -24.79
CA PRO A 430 1.92 -12.54 -23.42
C PRO A 430 0.67 -11.65 -23.29
N ILE A 431 0.00 -11.74 -22.15
CA ILE A 431 -1.03 -10.78 -21.75
C ILE A 431 -0.33 -9.46 -21.43
N GLN A 432 -0.73 -8.38 -22.10
CA GLN A 432 -0.26 -7.04 -21.76
C GLN A 432 -1.26 -6.40 -20.79
N LEU A 433 -0.78 -5.93 -19.64
CA LEU A 433 -1.61 -5.24 -18.65
C LEU A 433 -0.97 -3.94 -18.19
N ILE A 434 -1.81 -2.96 -17.85
CA ILE A 434 -1.39 -1.66 -17.32
C ILE A 434 -1.90 -1.56 -15.89
N ILE A 435 -0.98 -1.37 -14.94
CA ILE A 435 -1.25 -1.20 -13.51
C ILE A 435 -1.05 0.27 -13.13
N PRO A 436 -2.12 1.00 -12.80
CA PRO A 436 -2.01 2.39 -12.35
C PRO A 436 -1.38 2.48 -10.96
N ARG A 437 -0.76 3.62 -10.68
CA ARG A 437 -0.25 4.01 -9.36
C ARG A 437 -1.19 5.03 -8.73
N ASP A 438 -1.03 5.21 -7.43
CA ASP A 438 -1.77 6.21 -6.68
C ASP A 438 -1.48 7.62 -7.28
N PRO A 439 -2.52 8.42 -7.60
CA PRO A 439 -2.36 9.75 -8.22
C PRO A 439 -1.66 10.78 -7.32
N ASN A 440 -1.58 10.53 -6.01
CA ASN A 440 -0.88 11.37 -5.05
C ASN A 440 0.57 10.92 -4.81
N LEU A 441 1.09 10.00 -5.66
CA LEU A 441 2.50 9.64 -5.69
C LEU A 441 3.38 10.89 -5.89
N LEU A 442 4.29 11.10 -4.93
CA LEU A 442 5.30 12.14 -5.02
C LEU A 442 6.45 11.69 -5.93
N ILE A 443 6.58 12.37 -7.07
CA ILE A 443 7.73 12.21 -7.97
C ILE A 443 8.70 13.35 -7.65
N PRO A 444 9.93 13.06 -7.17
CA PRO A 444 10.91 14.10 -6.89
C PRO A 444 11.38 14.75 -8.20
N SER A 445 11.82 16.00 -8.10
CA SER A 445 12.44 16.69 -9.23
C SER A 445 13.73 15.98 -9.68
N MET A 446 14.04 16.07 -10.98
CA MET A 446 15.29 15.54 -11.52
C MET A 446 16.50 16.19 -10.83
N TYR A 447 17.58 15.44 -10.66
CA TYR A 447 18.78 15.92 -9.98
C TYR A 447 19.76 16.56 -10.96
N LEU A 448 20.06 17.84 -10.78
CA LEU A 448 21.04 18.57 -11.57
C LEU A 448 22.46 18.00 -11.38
N GLN A 449 23.11 17.63 -12.48
CA GLN A 449 24.49 17.16 -12.53
C GLN A 449 25.44 18.29 -12.92
N ASN A 450 26.23 18.77 -11.97
CA ASN A 450 27.21 19.84 -12.17
C ASN A 450 28.52 19.33 -12.81
N VAL A 451 28.44 18.92 -14.08
CA VAL A 451 29.55 18.33 -14.83
C VAL A 451 30.48 19.36 -15.47
N THR A 452 30.02 20.60 -15.67
CA THR A 452 30.80 21.70 -16.28
C THR A 452 31.79 22.38 -15.32
N SER A 453 31.53 22.34 -14.01
CA SER A 453 32.29 23.08 -12.98
C SER A 453 33.46 22.30 -12.38
N ILE A 454 33.73 21.09 -12.85
CA ILE A 454 34.83 20.26 -12.35
C ILE A 454 36.13 20.75 -13.01
N ASN A 455 36.94 21.52 -12.27
CA ASN A 455 38.22 22.02 -12.75
C ASN A 455 39.07 20.88 -13.36
N SER A 456 39.38 21.05 -14.64
CA SER A 456 39.96 20.11 -15.61
C SER A 456 41.41 19.67 -15.36
N THR A 457 41.89 19.64 -14.11
CA THR A 457 43.29 19.30 -13.82
C THR A 457 43.49 17.96 -13.13
N ILE A 458 42.45 17.27 -12.64
CA ILE A 458 42.64 16.02 -11.87
C ILE A 458 41.94 14.78 -12.47
N ASN A 459 40.93 14.89 -13.35
CA ASN A 459 40.21 13.70 -13.84
C ASN A 459 39.89 13.76 -15.35
N ASN A 460 40.81 13.26 -16.19
CA ASN A 460 40.54 12.86 -17.58
C ASN A 460 39.63 11.62 -17.61
N LEU A 461 38.39 11.74 -17.15
CA LEU A 461 37.43 10.63 -17.15
C LEU A 461 36.68 10.60 -18.48
N LEU A 462 36.59 9.40 -19.06
CA LEU A 462 35.98 9.19 -20.36
C LEU A 462 34.44 9.23 -20.31
N PHE A 463 33.86 8.94 -19.14
CA PHE A 463 32.42 9.02 -18.86
C PHE A 463 32.20 9.63 -17.48
N ASN A 464 31.06 10.28 -17.30
CA ASN A 464 30.51 10.56 -15.98
C ASN A 464 29.79 9.30 -15.48
N TYR A 465 30.46 8.55 -14.59
CA TYR A 465 29.94 7.29 -14.05
C TYR A 465 29.05 7.50 -12.83
N HIS A 466 28.01 6.67 -12.77
CA HIS A 466 27.01 6.65 -11.70
C HIS A 466 26.85 5.21 -11.21
N TYR A 467 26.70 5.06 -9.89
CA TYR A 467 26.47 3.77 -9.25
C TYR A 467 25.03 3.72 -8.72
N ILE A 468 24.35 2.60 -9.00
CA ILE A 468 23.02 2.30 -8.48
C ILE A 468 23.07 0.96 -7.74
N ASN A 469 22.46 0.92 -6.54
CA ASN A 469 22.15 -0.33 -5.87
C ASN A 469 20.78 -0.82 -6.35
N ILE A 470 20.75 -2.02 -6.94
CA ILE A 470 19.52 -2.69 -7.41
C ILE A 470 19.19 -3.94 -6.59
N THR A 471 19.86 -4.12 -5.44
CA THR A 471 19.60 -5.26 -4.55
C THR A 471 18.15 -5.19 -4.05
N SER A 472 17.36 -6.18 -4.46
CA SER A 472 15.94 -6.30 -4.12
C SER A 472 15.58 -7.76 -3.91
N SER A 473 14.61 -8.05 -3.05
CA SER A 473 14.12 -9.42 -2.83
C SER A 473 13.27 -9.95 -3.99
N LEU A 474 12.72 -9.07 -4.83
CA LEU A 474 12.07 -9.40 -6.08
C LEU A 474 12.72 -8.64 -7.26
N PRO A 475 12.76 -9.21 -8.47
CA PRO A 475 13.33 -8.57 -9.65
C PRO A 475 12.64 -7.24 -9.98
N ILE A 476 13.44 -6.22 -10.31
CA ILE A 476 13.00 -4.86 -10.63
C ILE A 476 13.58 -4.40 -11.95
N SER A 477 12.84 -3.64 -12.72
CA SER A 477 13.36 -2.89 -13.87
C SER A 477 14.00 -1.57 -13.42
N VAL A 478 14.86 -1.01 -14.26
CA VAL A 478 15.51 0.30 -14.04
C VAL A 478 15.21 1.23 -15.20
N HIS A 479 14.74 2.42 -14.89
CA HIS A 479 14.41 3.47 -15.83
C HIS A 479 15.33 4.67 -15.64
N PHE A 480 15.83 5.20 -16.75
CA PHE A 480 16.69 6.37 -16.80
C PHE A 480 15.99 7.48 -17.55
N GLU A 481 15.91 8.65 -16.93
CA GLU A 481 15.44 9.88 -17.55
C GLU A 481 16.54 10.94 -17.47
N ILE A 482 16.94 11.46 -18.64
CA ILE A 482 18.00 12.46 -18.76
C ILE A 482 17.40 13.67 -19.47
N HIS A 483 17.30 14.78 -18.76
CA HIS A 483 16.89 16.06 -19.32
C HIS A 483 18.14 16.88 -19.65
N SER A 484 18.32 17.19 -20.93
CA SER A 484 19.44 18.01 -21.39
C SER A 484 19.09 19.49 -21.36
N LEU A 485 19.92 20.31 -20.72
CA LEU A 485 19.76 21.77 -20.76
C LEU A 485 20.07 22.38 -22.15
N ASN A 486 20.63 21.59 -23.07
CA ASN A 486 20.86 22.00 -24.46
C ASN A 486 20.38 20.90 -25.43
N ARG A 487 19.25 21.17 -26.07
CA ARG A 487 18.56 20.25 -27.01
C ARG A 487 19.41 19.80 -28.21
N SER A 488 20.50 20.50 -28.53
CA SER A 488 21.37 20.14 -29.66
C SER A 488 22.41 19.07 -29.33
N LEU A 489 22.56 18.70 -28.06
CA LEU A 489 23.58 17.76 -27.61
C LEU A 489 23.12 16.31 -27.76
N ALA A 490 24.08 15.48 -28.18
CA ALA A 490 23.94 14.03 -28.19
C ALA A 490 24.77 13.40 -27.06
N TYR A 491 24.31 12.28 -26.53
CA TYR A 491 25.00 11.57 -25.45
C TYR A 491 25.18 10.09 -25.77
N LEU A 492 26.31 9.53 -25.38
CA LEU A 492 26.55 8.09 -25.33
C LEU A 492 26.29 7.59 -23.91
N PHE A 493 25.43 6.58 -23.81
CA PHE A 493 25.10 5.88 -22.57
C PHE A 493 25.61 4.44 -22.65
N ILE A 494 26.34 4.01 -21.62
CA ILE A 494 26.82 2.64 -21.47
C ILE A 494 26.53 2.15 -20.05
N TYR A 495 26.32 0.84 -19.89
CA TYR A 495 26.19 0.26 -18.55
C TYR A 495 26.80 -1.13 -18.45
N LYS A 496 27.10 -1.52 -17.21
CA LYS A 496 27.50 -2.86 -16.81
C LYS A 496 27.01 -3.18 -15.40
N PHE A 497 26.59 -4.42 -15.19
CA PHE A 497 26.20 -4.93 -13.89
C PHE A 497 27.43 -5.32 -13.05
N ASP A 498 27.37 -5.00 -11.75
CA ASP A 498 28.36 -5.36 -10.71
C ASP A 498 29.81 -4.89 -10.93
N GLN A 499 30.11 -4.28 -12.07
CA GLN A 499 31.43 -3.84 -12.49
C GLN A 499 31.34 -2.53 -13.27
N THR A 500 32.44 -1.77 -13.31
CA THR A 500 32.51 -0.53 -14.08
C THR A 500 32.56 -0.85 -15.59
N PRO A 501 31.69 -0.25 -16.42
CA PRO A 501 31.74 -0.45 -17.86
C PRO A 501 33.01 0.17 -18.42
N GLN A 502 33.67 -0.54 -19.35
CA GLN A 502 34.87 -0.04 -20.02
C GLN A 502 34.65 -0.03 -21.53
N LEU A 503 34.78 1.16 -22.11
CA LEU A 503 34.75 1.35 -23.54
C LEU A 503 36.12 0.93 -24.11
N ASN A 504 36.27 -0.33 -24.49
CA ASN A 504 37.41 -0.83 -25.24
C ASN A 504 36.88 -1.51 -26.51
N SER A 505 37.78 -1.87 -27.43
CA SER A 505 37.47 -2.63 -28.65
C SER A 505 36.72 -3.96 -28.46
N SER A 506 36.52 -4.41 -27.21
CA SER A 506 35.83 -5.66 -26.87
C SER A 506 34.45 -5.41 -26.24
N ILE A 507 33.39 -5.90 -26.88
CA ILE A 507 31.98 -5.77 -26.44
C ILE A 507 31.73 -6.41 -25.05
N ASN A 508 32.53 -7.39 -24.62
CA ASN A 508 32.35 -8.09 -23.35
C ASN A 508 32.51 -7.22 -22.09
N LEU A 509 33.04 -6.00 -22.23
CA LEU A 509 33.26 -5.06 -21.12
C LEU A 509 32.08 -4.10 -20.87
N ILE A 510 30.99 -4.27 -21.62
CA ILE A 510 29.70 -3.58 -21.42
C ILE A 510 28.57 -4.58 -21.55
N ASP A 511 27.47 -4.36 -20.83
CA ASP A 511 26.28 -5.23 -20.94
C ASP A 511 25.23 -4.62 -21.87
N GLY A 512 25.21 -3.29 -22.00
CA GLY A 512 24.42 -2.60 -23.01
C GLY A 512 24.83 -1.14 -23.19
N TRP A 513 24.35 -0.53 -24.28
CA TRP A 513 24.63 0.85 -24.64
C TRP A 513 23.54 1.44 -25.54
N THR A 514 23.43 2.77 -25.56
CA THR A 514 22.59 3.50 -26.50
C THR A 514 23.17 4.89 -26.79
N ILE A 515 22.76 5.49 -27.91
CA ILE A 515 23.07 6.88 -28.23
C ILE A 515 21.78 7.70 -28.18
N PHE A 516 21.80 8.72 -27.34
CA PHE A 516 20.74 9.72 -27.26
C PHE A 516 21.04 10.83 -28.26
N CYS A 517 20.38 10.79 -29.41
CA CYS A 517 20.53 11.79 -30.45
C CYS A 517 19.42 12.86 -30.37
N PRO A 518 19.67 14.11 -30.79
CA PRO A 518 18.68 15.20 -30.76
C PRO A 518 17.31 14.88 -31.37
N PHE A 519 17.26 14.03 -32.40
CA PHE A 519 15.99 13.63 -33.03
C PHE A 519 15.20 12.58 -32.22
N ASN A 520 15.81 11.93 -31.23
CA ASN A 520 15.16 11.02 -30.29
C ASN A 520 14.53 11.77 -29.09
N LEU A 521 14.73 13.08 -28.95
CA LEU A 521 14.06 13.82 -27.87
C LEU A 521 12.55 13.74 -28.04
N THR A 522 11.89 13.34 -26.95
CA THR A 522 10.45 13.46 -26.82
C THR A 522 10.05 14.93 -26.67
N ASN A 523 8.75 15.24 -26.80
CA ASN A 523 8.24 16.61 -26.64
C ASN A 523 8.58 17.25 -25.27
N ASP A 524 8.87 16.42 -24.27
CA ASP A 524 9.20 16.84 -22.90
C ASP A 524 10.70 17.12 -22.70
N ASP A 525 11.50 17.11 -23.79
CA ASP A 525 12.96 17.25 -23.78
C ASP A 525 13.74 16.20 -22.96
N ILE A 526 13.14 15.04 -22.71
CA ILE A 526 13.74 13.97 -21.90
C ILE A 526 14.14 12.80 -22.79
N TYR A 527 15.39 12.38 -22.64
CA TYR A 527 15.89 11.10 -23.14
C TYR A 527 15.55 9.99 -22.15
N ARG A 528 15.02 8.86 -22.66
CA ARG A 528 14.61 7.72 -21.84
C ARG A 528 15.34 6.45 -22.26
N TYR A 529 15.76 5.67 -21.28
CA TYR A 529 16.28 4.32 -21.48
C TYR A 529 15.78 3.40 -20.37
N PHE A 530 15.56 2.13 -20.71
CA PHE A 530 14.92 1.16 -19.83
C PHE A 530 15.66 -0.17 -19.88
N ILE A 531 15.82 -0.78 -18.71
CA ILE A 531 16.34 -2.13 -18.52
C ILE A 531 15.25 -2.94 -17.82
N ASP A 532 14.80 -4.03 -18.45
CA ASP A 532 13.76 -4.88 -17.89
C ASP A 532 14.20 -5.62 -16.61
N ASN A 533 13.22 -6.19 -15.92
CA ASN A 533 13.41 -6.92 -14.66
C ASN A 533 14.08 -8.30 -14.83
N GLN A 534 14.14 -8.86 -16.04
CA GLN A 534 14.85 -10.12 -16.26
C GLN A 534 16.36 -9.89 -16.24
N GLN A 535 16.80 -8.83 -16.92
CA GLN A 535 18.21 -8.44 -16.99
C GLN A 535 18.82 -8.10 -15.63
N THR A 536 18.03 -7.62 -14.66
CA THR A 536 18.51 -7.20 -13.34
C THR A 536 18.46 -8.31 -12.28
N SER A 537 17.71 -9.40 -12.53
CA SER A 537 17.31 -10.39 -11.52
C SER A 537 18.45 -11.06 -10.75
N THR A 538 19.65 -11.14 -11.34
CA THR A 538 20.82 -11.82 -10.77
C THR A 538 21.91 -10.86 -10.27
N HIS A 539 21.65 -9.55 -10.29
CA HIS A 539 22.65 -8.51 -10.06
C HIS A 539 22.34 -7.69 -8.82
N GLN A 540 23.38 -7.16 -8.18
CA GLN A 540 23.25 -6.37 -6.96
C GLN A 540 23.41 -4.88 -7.24
N SER A 541 24.19 -4.55 -8.27
CA SER A 541 24.48 -3.17 -8.63
C SER A 541 24.54 -2.96 -10.14
N LEU A 542 24.31 -1.72 -10.53
CA LEU A 542 24.37 -1.27 -11.91
C LEU A 542 25.23 -0.01 -11.96
N ILE A 543 26.28 -0.05 -12.78
CA ILE A 543 27.13 1.11 -13.03
C ILE A 543 26.91 1.53 -14.47
N PHE A 544 26.56 2.80 -14.66
CA PHE A 544 26.37 3.37 -15.98
C PHE A 544 27.19 4.63 -16.17
N GLY A 545 27.62 4.89 -17.40
CA GLY A 545 28.39 6.05 -17.79
C GLY A 545 27.63 6.86 -18.83
N ILE A 546 27.61 8.19 -18.65
CA ILE A 546 27.11 9.14 -19.66
C ILE A 546 28.30 9.95 -20.17
N ARG A 547 28.35 10.18 -21.49
CA ARG A 547 29.32 11.05 -22.14
C ARG A 547 28.62 11.92 -23.19
N GLU A 548 28.98 13.19 -23.29
CA GLU A 548 28.56 14.07 -24.38
C GLU A 548 29.36 13.76 -25.65
N LEU A 549 28.69 13.68 -26.81
CA LEU A 549 29.32 13.46 -28.11
C LEU A 549 29.73 14.79 -28.75
N ASN A 550 30.90 14.82 -29.38
CA ASN A 550 31.34 16.00 -30.11
C ASN A 550 30.58 16.17 -31.44
N LEU A 551 30.76 17.31 -32.12
CA LEU A 551 30.05 17.60 -33.39
C LEU A 551 30.35 16.56 -34.49
N THR A 552 31.57 16.05 -34.58
CA THR A 552 31.95 15.05 -35.59
C THR A 552 31.32 13.69 -35.29
N GLU A 553 31.33 13.26 -34.03
CA GLU A 553 30.68 12.04 -33.54
C GLU A 553 29.16 12.14 -33.72
N THR A 554 28.56 13.27 -33.35
CA THR A 554 27.14 13.53 -33.56
C THR A 554 26.78 13.46 -35.04
N ASN A 555 27.59 14.04 -35.93
CA ASN A 555 27.34 13.96 -37.36
C ASN A 555 27.44 12.52 -37.90
N ASN A 556 28.40 11.73 -37.39
CA ASN A 556 28.62 10.36 -37.82
C ASN A 556 27.55 9.38 -37.31
N TYR A 557 27.08 9.56 -36.07
CA TYR A 557 26.18 8.61 -35.40
C TYR A 557 24.71 9.06 -35.39
N CYS A 558 24.42 10.36 -35.48
CA CYS A 558 23.06 10.91 -35.36
C CYS A 558 22.46 11.51 -36.65
N LEU A 559 23.21 11.73 -37.74
CA LEU A 559 22.65 12.37 -38.95
C LEU A 559 22.27 11.41 -40.09
N ASN A 560 22.80 10.18 -40.13
CA ASN A 560 22.50 9.23 -41.20
C ASN A 560 21.21 8.43 -40.91
N ASN A 561 20.06 9.02 -41.28
CA ASN A 561 18.70 8.47 -41.16
C ASN A 561 18.43 7.09 -41.82
N SER A 562 19.42 6.39 -42.37
CA SER A 562 19.20 5.12 -43.12
C SER A 562 19.97 3.90 -42.60
N SER A 563 20.75 4.05 -41.54
CA SER A 563 21.24 2.92 -40.74
C SER A 563 21.82 3.52 -39.46
N ILE A 564 21.18 3.30 -38.32
CA ILE A 564 21.86 3.44 -37.02
C ILE A 564 23.15 2.64 -37.18
N ASN A 565 24.31 3.29 -37.19
CA ASN A 565 25.57 2.57 -37.19
C ASN A 565 25.56 1.73 -35.91
N THR A 566 25.27 0.43 -36.05
CA THR A 566 25.14 -0.55 -34.96
C THR A 566 26.49 -0.85 -34.29
N SER A 567 27.54 -0.15 -34.69
CA SER A 567 28.86 -0.22 -34.07
C SER A 567 28.93 0.76 -32.91
N LEU A 568 29.23 0.23 -31.72
CA LEU A 568 29.61 0.99 -30.54
C LEU A 568 30.66 2.06 -30.92
N PRO A 569 30.47 3.35 -30.56
CA PRO A 569 31.49 4.37 -30.77
C PRO A 569 32.71 4.03 -29.92
N ILE A 570 33.79 3.54 -30.53
CA ILE A 570 35.04 3.27 -29.82
C ILE A 570 35.87 4.55 -29.89
N THR A 571 35.95 5.29 -28.79
CA THR A 571 36.83 6.46 -28.68
C THR A 571 37.48 6.54 -27.30
N ASP A 572 38.80 6.68 -27.27
CA ASP A 572 39.59 6.70 -26.02
C ASP A 572 39.86 8.12 -25.50
N GLU A 573 39.26 9.14 -26.13
CA GLU A 573 39.48 10.54 -25.80
C GLU A 573 38.56 11.00 -24.66
N PRO A 574 39.11 11.55 -23.55
CA PRO A 574 38.31 12.18 -22.50
C PRO A 574 37.59 13.42 -23.07
N TYR A 575 36.37 13.66 -22.59
CA TYR A 575 35.56 14.78 -23.08
C TYR A 575 34.98 15.60 -21.93
N ASP A 576 35.16 16.91 -22.03
CA ASP A 576 34.61 17.89 -21.10
C ASP A 576 33.18 18.23 -21.49
N PHE A 577 32.23 18.02 -20.59
CA PHE A 577 30.83 18.40 -20.82
C PHE A 577 30.71 19.90 -21.05
N THR A 578 29.99 20.28 -22.12
CA THR A 578 29.73 21.69 -22.43
C THR A 578 28.49 22.23 -21.71
N SER A 579 27.59 21.34 -21.30
CA SER A 579 26.35 21.67 -20.60
C SER A 579 26.09 20.71 -19.45
N ASN A 580 25.48 21.23 -18.37
CA ASN A 580 24.91 20.39 -17.33
C ASN A 580 23.65 19.68 -17.85
N TYR A 581 23.24 18.63 -17.16
CA TYR A 581 22.02 17.88 -17.42
C TYR A 581 21.35 17.50 -16.10
N GLU A 582 20.07 17.18 -16.15
CA GLU A 582 19.32 16.66 -15.00
C GLU A 582 19.06 15.17 -15.19
N LEU A 583 19.09 14.43 -14.09
CA LEU A 583 19.01 12.97 -14.09
C LEU A 583 17.99 12.50 -13.06
N LEU A 584 17.08 11.64 -13.49
CA LEU A 584 16.16 10.92 -12.63
C LEU A 584 16.23 9.43 -12.94
N ILE A 585 16.30 8.63 -11.89
CA ILE A 585 16.37 7.18 -12.00
C ILE A 585 15.32 6.60 -11.07
N TYR A 586 14.48 5.72 -11.61
CA TYR A 586 13.50 5.01 -10.81
C TYR A 586 13.47 3.54 -11.20
N THR A 587 12.93 2.74 -10.30
CA THR A 587 12.75 1.30 -10.50
C THR A 587 11.28 0.99 -10.49
N SER A 588 10.89 0.02 -11.31
CA SER A 588 9.52 -0.50 -11.32
C SER A 588 9.52 -2.01 -11.35
N GLY A 589 8.43 -2.63 -10.89
CA GLY A 589 8.32 -4.09 -10.86
C GLY A 589 6.91 -4.54 -11.21
N CYS A 590 6.79 -5.79 -11.64
CA CYS A 590 5.52 -6.43 -11.91
C CYS A 590 5.41 -7.66 -11.02
N TYR A 591 4.39 -7.70 -10.17
CA TYR A 591 4.20 -8.79 -9.22
C TYR A 591 2.80 -9.34 -9.28
N TYR A 592 2.68 -10.63 -9.01
CA TYR A 592 1.41 -11.30 -8.78
C TYR A 592 1.32 -11.83 -7.36
N LEU A 593 0.10 -11.90 -6.84
CA LEU A 593 -0.17 -12.47 -5.53
C LEU A 593 -0.39 -13.98 -5.68
N ASP A 594 0.41 -14.78 -4.98
CA ASP A 594 0.24 -16.23 -4.92
C ASP A 594 -0.88 -16.64 -3.93
N ASP A 595 -1.25 -17.93 -3.93
CA ASP A 595 -2.28 -18.49 -3.05
C ASP A 595 -1.95 -18.34 -1.54
N ASN A 596 -0.67 -18.12 -1.22
CA ASN A 596 -0.18 -17.91 0.14
C ASN A 596 -0.12 -16.41 0.52
N ASN A 597 -0.72 -15.53 -0.28
CA ASN A 597 -0.69 -14.07 -0.13
C ASN A 597 0.72 -13.46 -0.17
N ASN A 598 1.63 -14.04 -0.93
CA ASN A 598 2.96 -13.48 -1.16
C ASN A 598 3.10 -12.95 -2.58
N TRP A 599 3.81 -11.82 -2.72
CA TRP A 599 4.14 -11.26 -4.01
C TRP A 599 5.27 -12.06 -4.65
N LYS A 600 5.08 -12.40 -5.93
CA LYS A 600 5.98 -13.16 -6.80
C LYS A 600 6.13 -12.47 -8.14
N SER A 601 7.19 -12.76 -8.88
CA SER A 601 7.50 -12.17 -10.19
C SER A 601 7.54 -13.20 -11.33
N ASP A 602 7.28 -14.48 -11.04
CA ASP A 602 7.40 -15.57 -12.00
C ASP A 602 6.41 -15.40 -13.17
N GLY A 603 6.92 -15.49 -14.40
CA GLY A 603 6.12 -15.28 -15.61
C GLY A 603 5.75 -13.82 -15.90
N LEU A 604 6.38 -12.84 -15.22
CA LEU A 604 6.15 -11.41 -15.39
C LEU A 604 7.39 -10.67 -15.92
N ILE A 605 7.17 -9.82 -16.91
CA ILE A 605 8.17 -8.91 -17.46
C ILE A 605 7.64 -7.49 -17.42
N VAL A 606 8.44 -6.53 -16.96
CA VAL A 606 8.10 -5.11 -17.02
C VAL A 606 8.28 -4.62 -18.46
N GLY A 607 7.27 -3.95 -19.00
CA GLY A 607 7.28 -3.42 -20.36
C GLY A 607 7.82 -1.98 -20.46
N SER A 608 8.23 -1.60 -21.67
CA SER A 608 8.85 -0.31 -21.98
C SER A 608 7.90 0.89 -21.93
N LEU A 609 6.58 0.68 -21.92
CA LEU A 609 5.58 1.75 -21.78
C LEU A 609 5.39 2.19 -20.32
N THR A 610 6.07 1.53 -19.36
CA THR A 610 6.08 1.92 -17.95
C THR A 610 6.61 3.36 -17.81
N ASN A 611 5.88 4.17 -17.04
CA ASN A 611 6.20 5.56 -16.74
C ASN A 611 6.05 5.80 -15.23
N HIS A 612 5.91 7.06 -14.76
CA HIS A 612 5.74 7.37 -13.34
C HIS A 612 4.34 7.08 -12.77
N TYR A 613 3.31 7.06 -13.61
CA TYR A 613 1.92 6.91 -13.18
C TYR A 613 1.36 5.51 -13.37
N GLU A 614 1.94 4.73 -14.27
CA GLU A 614 1.52 3.35 -14.52
C GLU A 614 2.69 2.42 -14.84
N THR A 615 2.49 1.14 -14.55
CA THR A 615 3.42 0.05 -14.86
C THR A 615 2.82 -0.82 -15.94
N GLU A 616 3.56 -1.03 -17.02
CA GLU A 616 3.22 -2.03 -18.03
C GLU A 616 3.82 -3.37 -17.62
N CYS A 617 3.00 -4.42 -17.60
CA CYS A 617 3.45 -5.78 -17.36
C CYS A 617 3.02 -6.70 -18.49
N LEU A 618 3.91 -7.63 -18.82
CA LEU A 618 3.68 -8.73 -19.72
C LEU A 618 3.59 -10.01 -18.87
N SER A 619 2.44 -10.68 -18.91
CA SER A 619 2.15 -11.85 -18.07
C SER A 619 1.84 -13.10 -18.89
N THR A 620 2.28 -14.25 -18.41
CA THR A 620 1.89 -15.56 -18.96
C THR A 620 0.65 -16.16 -18.30
N HIS A 621 0.10 -15.54 -17.25
CA HIS A 621 -1.04 -16.06 -16.48
C HIS A 621 -1.99 -14.94 -16.04
N LEU A 622 -3.16 -15.33 -15.51
CA LEU A 622 -4.17 -14.42 -14.96
C LEU A 622 -4.30 -14.63 -13.45
N THR A 623 -4.04 -13.59 -12.69
CA THR A 623 -4.09 -13.58 -11.22
C THR A 623 -4.47 -12.17 -10.73
N THR A 624 -4.17 -11.87 -9.47
CA THR A 624 -4.10 -10.51 -8.95
C THR A 624 -2.69 -9.95 -9.13
N PHE A 625 -2.56 -8.73 -9.63
CA PHE A 625 -1.30 -8.05 -9.94
C PHE A 625 -1.17 -6.73 -9.18
N ALA A 626 0.07 -6.34 -8.93
CA ALA A 626 0.47 -5.03 -8.43
C ALA A 626 1.82 -4.61 -9.04
N GLY A 627 2.01 -3.30 -9.18
CA GLY A 627 3.26 -2.68 -9.61
C GLY A 627 4.17 -2.36 -8.43
N GLY A 628 5.48 -2.46 -8.65
CA GLY A 628 6.51 -1.88 -7.79
C GLY A 628 6.89 -0.49 -8.26
N PHE A 629 7.19 0.43 -7.34
CA PHE A 629 7.79 1.71 -7.71
C PHE A 629 8.68 2.28 -6.60
N ILE A 630 9.93 2.58 -6.94
CA ILE A 630 10.83 3.35 -6.06
C ILE A 630 11.62 4.33 -6.92
N VAL A 631 11.64 5.60 -6.51
CA VAL A 631 12.59 6.56 -7.06
C VAL A 631 13.89 6.45 -6.29
N LEU A 632 14.99 6.29 -7.02
CA LEU A 632 16.30 6.13 -6.42
C LEU A 632 16.86 7.49 -6.00
N PRO A 633 17.56 7.57 -4.86
CA PRO A 633 18.21 8.80 -4.44
C PRO A 633 19.26 9.22 -5.47
N ALA A 634 19.64 10.50 -5.46
CA ALA A 634 20.67 11.03 -6.33
C ALA A 634 21.94 10.15 -6.27
N PRO A 635 22.46 9.67 -7.42
CA PRO A 635 23.67 8.88 -7.43
C PRO A 635 24.82 9.68 -6.82
N ILE A 636 25.60 9.04 -5.95
CA ILE A 636 26.75 9.69 -5.30
C ILE A 636 27.78 9.99 -6.39
N ASN A 637 28.11 11.28 -6.57
CA ASN A 637 29.19 11.68 -7.45
C ASN A 637 30.54 11.43 -6.77
N TRP A 638 31.05 10.21 -6.90
CA TRP A 638 32.34 9.81 -6.32
C TRP A 638 33.50 10.64 -6.85
N SER A 639 33.45 11.09 -8.10
CA SER A 639 34.50 11.97 -8.66
C SER A 639 34.55 13.31 -7.93
N TYR A 640 33.40 13.89 -7.59
CA TYR A 640 33.31 15.09 -6.76
C TYR A 640 33.75 14.82 -5.32
N VAL A 641 33.30 13.71 -4.71
CA VAL A 641 33.70 13.33 -3.34
C VAL A 641 35.22 13.19 -3.25
N PHE A 642 35.87 12.51 -4.21
CA PHE A 642 37.32 12.31 -4.21
C PHE A 642 38.10 13.56 -4.64
N ALA A 643 37.61 14.34 -5.62
CA ALA A 643 38.24 15.61 -5.99
C ALA A 643 38.24 16.64 -4.83
N ASN A 644 37.30 16.49 -3.89
CA ASN A 644 37.21 17.30 -2.68
C ASN A 644 37.64 16.55 -1.41
N ALA A 645 38.17 15.32 -1.50
CA ALA A 645 38.72 14.57 -0.37
C ALA A 645 40.11 15.05 0.06
N ASP A 646 40.58 16.17 -0.49
CA ASP A 646 41.86 16.77 -0.11
C ASP A 646 41.87 17.12 1.39
N PHE A 647 42.85 16.53 2.10
CA PHE A 647 43.06 16.68 3.53
C PHE A 647 43.21 18.15 3.94
N MET A 648 43.72 18.99 3.04
CA MET A 648 43.91 20.42 3.28
C MET A 648 42.60 21.22 3.17
N LYS A 649 41.63 20.78 2.36
CA LYS A 649 40.34 21.46 2.19
C LYS A 649 39.36 21.12 3.32
N ASN A 650 39.35 19.88 3.79
CA ASN A 650 38.36 19.37 4.77
C ASN A 650 38.96 19.03 6.14
N LYS A 651 39.87 19.88 6.62
CA LYS A 651 40.68 19.67 7.84
C LYS A 651 39.84 19.31 9.06
N THR A 652 38.67 19.94 9.24
CA THR A 652 37.78 19.73 10.39
C THR A 652 37.28 18.29 10.50
N VAL A 653 36.85 17.67 9.40
CA VAL A 653 36.30 16.30 9.39
C VAL A 653 37.38 15.27 9.72
N TYR A 654 38.59 15.44 9.19
CA TYR A 654 39.70 14.54 9.49
C TYR A 654 40.18 14.69 10.94
N LEU A 655 40.20 15.92 11.48
CA LEU A 655 40.57 16.17 12.88
C LEU A 655 39.57 15.55 13.85
N THR A 656 38.26 15.65 13.58
CA THR A 656 37.23 15.01 14.41
C THR A 656 37.31 13.49 14.32
N MET A 657 37.54 12.91 13.13
CA MET A 657 37.67 11.46 12.97
C MET A 657 38.90 10.90 13.70
N ILE A 658 40.06 11.58 13.61
CA ILE A 658 41.27 11.20 14.34
C ILE A 658 41.05 11.30 15.85
N PHE A 659 40.47 12.42 16.31
CA PHE A 659 40.19 12.62 17.73
C PHE A 659 39.27 11.55 18.31
N THR A 660 38.16 11.26 17.63
CA THR A 660 37.22 10.20 18.02
C THR A 660 37.90 8.83 18.05
N SER A 661 38.77 8.54 17.07
CA SER A 661 39.52 7.28 17.03
C SER A 661 40.50 7.16 18.20
N VAL A 662 41.20 8.25 18.58
CA VAL A 662 42.10 8.28 19.75
C VAL A 662 41.32 8.07 21.05
N VAL A 663 40.19 8.76 21.22
CA VAL A 663 39.32 8.59 22.39
C VAL A 663 38.81 7.15 22.49
N TYR A 664 38.39 6.56 21.37
CA TYR A 664 37.96 5.16 21.32
C TYR A 664 39.07 4.21 21.78
N ILE A 665 40.31 4.38 21.30
CA ILE A 665 41.44 3.54 21.71
C ILE A 665 41.72 3.70 23.21
N ILE A 666 41.67 4.92 23.76
CA ILE A 666 41.85 5.16 25.21
C ILE A 666 40.77 4.44 26.02
N LEU A 667 39.51 4.54 25.60
CA LEU A 667 38.39 3.86 26.25
C LEU A 667 38.52 2.34 26.16
N MET A 668 38.96 1.81 25.02
CA MET A 668 39.21 0.38 24.84
C MET A 668 40.31 -0.14 25.80
N VAL A 669 41.41 0.61 25.94
CA VAL A 669 42.49 0.28 26.89
C VAL A 669 41.98 0.35 28.34
N TYR A 670 41.19 1.36 28.68
CA TYR A 670 40.59 1.50 30.01
C TYR A 670 39.61 0.37 30.33
N ALA A 671 38.74 -0.02 29.39
CA ALA A 671 37.83 -1.15 29.54
C ALA A 671 38.60 -2.45 29.77
N ARG A 672 39.63 -2.74 28.95
CA ARG A 672 40.55 -3.87 29.14
C ARG A 672 41.21 -3.89 30.53
N PHE A 673 41.57 -2.73 31.06
CA PHE A 673 42.14 -2.62 32.41
C PHE A 673 41.09 -2.93 33.49
N LYS A 674 39.87 -2.44 33.32
CA LYS A 674 38.76 -2.72 34.24
C LYS A 674 38.34 -4.18 34.24
N ASP A 675 38.26 -4.82 33.08
CA ASP A 675 37.95 -6.25 32.96
C ASP A 675 38.97 -7.10 33.72
N LYS A 676 40.28 -6.79 33.57
CA LYS A 676 41.34 -7.47 34.34
C LYS A 676 41.19 -7.29 35.84
N LYS A 677 40.79 -6.11 36.29
CA LYS A 677 40.57 -5.82 37.72
C LYS A 677 39.28 -6.44 38.26
N ASP A 678 38.30 -6.71 37.40
CA ASP A 678 37.05 -7.38 37.79
C ASP A 678 37.26 -8.89 38.00
N PHE A 679 38.15 -9.51 37.22
CA PHE A 679 38.63 -10.87 37.49
C PHE A 679 39.26 -11.03 38.89
N GLU A 680 39.88 -9.99 39.44
CA GLU A 680 40.41 -10.01 40.82
C GLU A 680 39.31 -9.95 41.88
N LYS A 681 38.13 -9.40 41.54
CA LYS A 681 36.96 -9.36 42.44
C LYS A 681 36.14 -10.64 42.42
N LEU A 682 36.27 -11.45 41.36
CA LEU A 682 35.75 -12.83 41.29
C LEU A 682 36.59 -13.81 42.16
N GLY A 683 37.07 -13.33 43.30
CA GLY A 683 37.66 -14.17 44.32
C GLY A 683 36.56 -14.83 45.15
N VAL A 684 36.61 -16.15 45.25
CA VAL A 684 35.76 -16.91 46.18
C VAL A 684 36.24 -16.57 47.60
N THR A 685 35.36 -16.08 48.48
CA THR A 685 35.72 -15.88 49.89
C THR A 685 35.92 -17.24 50.55
N PRO A 686 37.14 -17.61 50.97
CA PRO A 686 37.36 -18.89 51.63
C PRO A 686 36.73 -18.85 53.03
N LEU A 687 35.90 -19.84 53.33
CA LEU A 687 35.43 -20.08 54.70
C LEU A 687 36.59 -20.55 55.57
N ALA A 688 36.56 -20.22 56.86
CA ALA A 688 37.67 -20.48 57.78
C ALA A 688 38.02 -21.97 57.97
N ASP A 689 37.15 -22.90 57.59
CA ASP A 689 37.39 -24.34 57.67
C ASP A 689 37.88 -24.99 56.36
N ASN A 690 38.00 -24.22 55.27
CA ASN A 690 38.25 -24.76 53.94
C ASN A 690 39.67 -25.37 53.85
N ASN A 691 39.77 -26.66 53.54
CA ASN A 691 41.03 -27.36 53.40
C ASN A 691 41.60 -27.18 51.98
N LYS A 692 42.91 -26.91 51.86
CA LYS A 692 43.58 -26.58 50.58
C LYS A 692 43.52 -27.68 49.52
N SER A 693 43.18 -28.92 49.89
CA SER A 693 43.06 -30.07 48.99
C SER A 693 41.64 -30.27 48.41
N ASP A 694 40.64 -29.51 48.87
CA ASP A 694 39.26 -29.66 48.41
C ASP A 694 39.02 -28.83 47.13
N HIS A 695 38.51 -29.48 46.07
CA HIS A 695 38.31 -28.87 44.74
C HIS A 695 36.83 -28.59 44.43
N TYR A 696 35.96 -28.63 45.45
CA TYR A 696 34.52 -28.48 45.29
C TYR A 696 34.10 -27.02 45.56
N TYR A 697 33.25 -26.45 44.70
CA TYR A 697 32.71 -25.11 44.87
C TYR A 697 31.33 -25.18 45.55
N TYR A 698 31.14 -24.41 46.62
CA TYR A 698 29.84 -24.29 47.30
C TYR A 698 29.16 -22.99 46.87
N GLN A 699 27.92 -23.10 46.36
CA GLN A 699 27.03 -21.95 46.20
C GLN A 699 26.16 -21.84 47.45
N ILE A 700 26.38 -20.80 48.26
CA ILE A 700 25.60 -20.56 49.47
C ILE A 700 24.46 -19.60 49.14
N LEU A 701 23.22 -20.08 49.26
CA LEU A 701 22.02 -19.26 49.20
C LEU A 701 21.55 -18.97 50.62
N VAL A 702 21.62 -17.71 51.04
CA VAL A 702 21.13 -17.28 52.35
C VAL A 702 19.69 -16.83 52.21
N PHE A 703 18.77 -17.61 52.77
CA PHE A 703 17.38 -17.22 52.92
C PHE A 703 17.17 -16.73 54.35
N THR A 704 16.74 -15.48 54.52
CA THR A 704 16.29 -14.98 55.82
C THR A 704 14.87 -15.48 56.09
N GLY A 705 14.61 -15.87 57.33
CA GLY A 705 13.31 -16.42 57.72
C GLY A 705 12.15 -15.41 57.58
N GLN A 706 10.95 -15.93 57.36
CA GLN A 706 9.70 -15.21 57.10
C GLN A 706 9.13 -14.52 58.35
N ARG A 707 9.86 -13.57 58.95
CA ARG A 707 9.32 -12.70 60.00
C ARG A 707 9.18 -11.28 59.45
N THR A 708 7.94 -10.83 59.28
CA THR A 708 7.62 -9.47 58.82
C THR A 708 8.27 -8.43 59.75
N ASN A 709 8.89 -7.40 59.15
CA ASN A 709 9.60 -6.29 59.82
C ASN A 709 10.83 -6.65 60.66
N ALA A 710 11.53 -7.76 60.38
CA ALA A 710 12.77 -8.14 61.06
C ALA A 710 14.06 -7.85 60.26
N GLY A 711 14.05 -6.86 59.37
CA GLY A 711 15.25 -6.40 58.65
C GLY A 711 16.24 -5.69 59.58
N THR A 712 17.54 -5.89 59.37
CA THR A 712 18.60 -5.19 60.10
C THR A 712 19.48 -4.42 59.09
N ASP A 713 19.88 -3.19 59.42
CA ASP A 713 20.81 -2.39 58.60
C ASP A 713 22.30 -2.63 58.96
N SER A 714 22.63 -3.75 59.59
CA SER A 714 24.03 -4.09 59.87
C SER A 714 24.77 -4.34 58.55
N LYS A 715 25.79 -3.52 58.28
CA LYS A 715 26.70 -3.69 57.15
C LYS A 715 27.80 -4.69 57.44
#